data_AF-A0A928BGA1-F1
#
_entry.id   AF-A0A928BGA1-F1
#
_cell.length_a   1.000
_cell.length_b   1.000
_cell.length_c   1.000
_cell.angle_alpha   90.00
_cell.angle_beta   90.00
_cell.angle_gamma   90.00
#
_symmetry.space_group_name_H-M   'P 1'
#
loop_
_entity.id
_entity.type
_entity.pdbx_description
1 polymer ?
#
loop_
_entity_poly.entity_id
_entity_poly.type
_entity_poly.pdbx_seq_one_letter_code
_entity_poly.pdbx_strand_id
1 'polypeptide(L)'
;MKINNMIAFCVSVLMVLSGCNKYDDSALWDDIDKSYNQLTEIKAQLETLTSQVDMLSAVVTGGAITGITANEDGGYTVRYKGADNEEKVVVIASKNDVDTAPVLGTKEDGGVLYWTITIDGKTDYLKDVDGAKIPVAGRVPAFTIDKEGYWCVNGNPLLDAAGSKVKAEGKAISVITKIEKDAAGNAVLTLADGSTVTVPLFEAFNISLFYQGTEFMNKLDVNGSGVPAVVSYVIGGPAADQTIVKVLRHNGLETAVNAAEKTITVTFPEGFEEGSFAVMVADAEGNIIVRPVYVTDKNAVPDYYGIKTADDMAKFALAVNTGAPLKRFLNEEGAVVLLSDVDMSGVESYLPVGTAEFPFEGIFDGQGFAIRNIAFKTDVTSQLAAGIFGTLKGTVRNLTVGAEGDVWTITGKCAAGTAVAGVAATTVEGAVIEKCTNNVSFDFQAEDAKDVLASIAGIAADASGLTVTGCTNNADIHVKDLVNTGNGGKGLQLAGIVGYAKASSAISECINNGDLSAPAGRGGGIVGTLTDATVKNCINNGTIEDDKFGQHAGNDSAYGYKRMGGLVGGTSGTTSIEDCTNNGTVITHIGCRTGGFVGHNSGNLSGCVNKGNIFGLAAHDDHGAGWAAGFTTNKDNIVNCTGKGRVGDISQKDTPEAAPHASYYNALKYQYLKRFDPEANMLDWSADFYYQMEQTASKELASGLKLTSYQWTNVPRKMHVLEIDLTSTAIDLTTAFANDIVPNPNGNGNSNNGFNIRETLSQLCERKRAEGEEVLAGINAGFFDSNDGFGRGMHIEEGEPVFINNQSVRKSLVNHTWAFTLFTDGTASCGKKEFSGKMEIAGKEYEYFSVNDTIVRNGSKTYYANLYTSRYKEVPHASHPELVNPLSKTAYYVVAKYSNGVMTVNNGYAEAAVTAIYDGRTTALDKAPYLEAADEVAIQITGDAAAEIAAALKVGDTVKLKADVTVDGQTKPIYTQNSTMFQFLKDGKDNTASLAEDSSNNTKFDPITFAAIDQAGTKVWFVEVDGRQIDLSAGVWTSMGLKAYEMAQVASRLGAYDMTRFDGGGSSTMWAYTDGTGALVNTPSDEKGERSCMNYIYIRARK
;
A
#
# COMPACT_ATOMS: atom_id res chain seq x y z
N MET A 1 12.07 -12.63 -29.22
CA MET A 1 11.81 -12.68 -30.67
C MET A 1 10.28 -12.68 -30.83
N LYS A 2 9.54 -11.67 -31.30
CA LYS A 2 9.85 -10.51 -32.14
C LYS A 2 8.76 -9.41 -31.97
N ILE A 3 8.44 -9.03 -30.72
CA ILE A 3 7.54 -7.90 -30.41
C ILE A 3 8.20 -6.87 -29.46
N ASN A 4 9.17 -7.28 -28.64
CA ASN A 4 9.89 -6.36 -27.74
C ASN A 4 11.00 -5.51 -28.40
N ASN A 5 11.26 -5.67 -29.71
CA ASN A 5 12.34 -4.93 -30.40
C ASN A 5 11.88 -3.68 -31.16
N MET A 6 10.57 -3.39 -31.25
CA MET A 6 10.08 -2.21 -31.96
C MET A 6 9.76 -1.03 -31.03
N ILE A 7 9.47 -1.30 -29.75
CA ILE A 7 9.23 -0.25 -28.74
C ILE A 7 10.54 0.25 -28.13
N ALA A 8 11.57 -0.59 -28.03
CA ALA A 8 12.89 -0.22 -27.52
C ALA A 8 13.73 0.63 -28.49
N PHE A 9 13.37 0.68 -29.79
CA PHE A 9 14.07 1.50 -30.79
C PHE A 9 13.55 2.95 -30.85
N CYS A 10 12.31 3.20 -30.39
CA CYS A 10 11.74 4.55 -30.35
C CYS A 10 12.18 5.35 -29.11
N VAL A 11 12.50 4.67 -28.00
CA VAL A 11 12.88 5.35 -26.74
C VAL A 11 14.39 5.57 -26.59
N SER A 12 15.23 4.90 -27.39
CA SER A 12 16.69 5.01 -27.30
C SER A 12 17.35 6.02 -28.25
N VAL A 13 16.57 6.71 -29.12
CA VAL A 13 17.10 7.77 -30.01
C VAL A 13 16.98 9.18 -29.40
N LEU A 14 16.31 9.35 -28.25
CA LEU A 14 16.05 10.68 -27.68
C LEU A 14 17.05 11.19 -26.62
N MET A 15 18.12 10.45 -26.27
CA MET A 15 19.04 10.86 -25.20
C MET A 15 20.53 10.99 -25.58
N VAL A 16 20.85 11.34 -26.83
CA VAL A 16 22.15 11.97 -27.16
C VAL A 16 22.00 12.91 -28.36
N LEU A 17 21.78 14.21 -28.12
CA LEU A 17 22.35 15.36 -28.86
C LEU A 17 21.66 16.65 -28.40
N SER A 18 22.43 17.48 -27.70
CA SER A 18 22.09 18.85 -27.34
C SER A 18 21.95 19.71 -28.61
N GLY A 19 20.79 20.34 -28.80
CA GLY A 19 20.59 21.37 -29.84
C GLY A 19 19.10 21.62 -30.07
N CYS A 20 18.66 22.87 -29.92
CA CYS A 20 17.27 23.32 -30.11
C CYS A 20 16.58 22.68 -31.33
N ASN A 21 15.43 22.03 -31.09
CA ASN A 21 14.15 22.29 -31.77
C ASN A 21 13.05 21.50 -31.04
N LYS A 22 11.90 22.14 -30.82
CA LYS A 22 10.69 21.50 -30.28
C LYS A 22 10.38 20.24 -31.10
N TYR A 23 10.17 19.10 -30.44
CA TYR A 23 9.55 17.96 -31.10
C TYR A 23 8.12 18.37 -31.44
N ASP A 24 7.85 18.56 -32.72
CA ASP A 24 6.55 18.95 -33.25
C ASP A 24 5.81 17.67 -33.67
N ASP A 25 5.09 17.09 -32.72
CA ASP A 25 4.22 15.93 -32.91
C ASP A 25 2.83 16.32 -33.44
N SER A 26 2.61 17.60 -33.79
CA SER A 26 1.33 18.08 -34.31
C SER A 26 0.90 17.33 -35.57
N ALA A 27 1.83 16.82 -36.39
CA ALA A 27 1.49 15.98 -37.54
C ALA A 27 0.95 14.60 -37.14
N LEU A 28 1.45 14.04 -36.03
CA LEU A 28 1.02 12.77 -35.46
C LEU A 28 -0.35 12.93 -34.76
N TRP A 29 -0.53 14.04 -34.04
CA TRP A 29 -1.82 14.41 -33.44
C TRP A 29 -2.86 14.78 -34.49
N ASP A 30 -2.49 15.46 -35.58
CA ASP A 30 -3.39 15.72 -36.72
C ASP A 30 -3.87 14.41 -37.38
N ASP A 31 -3.00 13.41 -37.52
CA ASP A 31 -3.37 12.11 -38.11
C ASP A 31 -4.20 11.25 -37.14
N ILE A 32 -3.95 11.36 -35.83
CA ILE A 32 -4.76 10.77 -34.76
C ILE A 32 -6.15 11.43 -34.70
N ASP A 33 -6.22 12.75 -34.76
CA ASP A 33 -7.48 13.52 -34.72
C ASP A 33 -8.30 13.28 -36.00
N LYS A 34 -7.65 13.19 -37.17
CA LYS A 34 -8.32 12.75 -38.40
C LYS A 34 -8.88 11.32 -38.27
N SER A 35 -8.13 10.41 -37.64
CA SER A 35 -8.58 9.03 -37.41
C SER A 35 -9.75 8.97 -36.42
N TYR A 36 -9.73 9.77 -35.34
CA TYR A 36 -10.84 9.89 -34.40
C TYR A 36 -12.09 10.50 -35.03
N ASN A 37 -11.92 11.52 -35.88
CA ASN A 37 -13.02 12.14 -36.62
C ASN A 37 -13.65 11.15 -37.61
N GLN A 38 -12.84 10.38 -38.35
CA GLN A 38 -13.34 9.31 -39.21
C GLN A 38 -14.08 8.22 -38.41
N LEU A 39 -13.55 7.81 -37.26
CA LEU A 39 -14.16 6.78 -36.42
C LEU A 39 -15.48 7.24 -35.78
N THR A 40 -15.59 8.54 -35.50
CA THR A 40 -16.83 9.18 -35.00
C THR A 40 -17.88 9.26 -36.11
N GLU A 41 -17.48 9.67 -37.32
CA GLU A 41 -18.37 9.72 -38.49
C GLU A 41 -18.89 8.33 -38.86
N ILE A 42 -18.01 7.31 -38.86
CA ILE A 42 -18.37 5.91 -39.15
C ILE A 42 -19.32 5.34 -38.07
N LYS A 43 -19.14 5.69 -36.79
CA LYS A 43 -20.06 5.28 -35.71
C LYS A 43 -21.46 5.88 -35.91
N ALA A 44 -21.55 7.16 -36.27
CA ALA A 44 -22.82 7.83 -36.56
C ALA A 44 -23.54 7.19 -37.78
N GLN A 45 -22.79 6.77 -38.80
CA GLN A 45 -23.33 6.04 -39.94
C GLN A 45 -23.88 4.65 -39.54
N LEU A 46 -23.19 3.93 -38.64
CA LEU A 46 -23.63 2.62 -38.15
C LEU A 46 -24.92 2.72 -37.31
N GLU A 47 -25.03 3.74 -36.46
CA GLU A 47 -26.24 4.00 -35.66
C GLU A 47 -27.44 4.31 -36.56
N THR A 48 -27.23 5.13 -37.60
CA THR A 48 -28.25 5.44 -38.62
C THR A 48 -28.69 4.18 -39.37
N LEU A 49 -27.74 3.36 -39.84
CA LEU A 49 -28.04 2.13 -40.57
C LEU A 49 -28.83 1.12 -39.72
N THR A 50 -28.42 0.95 -38.46
CA THR A 50 -29.07 0.03 -37.51
C THR A 50 -30.53 0.45 -37.28
N SER A 51 -30.79 1.74 -37.06
CA SER A 51 -32.16 2.24 -36.84
C SER A 51 -33.09 2.08 -38.06
N GLN A 52 -32.57 2.21 -39.28
CA GLN A 52 -33.35 1.99 -40.50
C GLN A 52 -33.66 0.50 -40.73
N VAL A 53 -32.71 -0.39 -40.40
CA VAL A 53 -32.90 -1.84 -40.46
C VAL A 53 -33.97 -2.30 -39.48
N ASP A 54 -33.98 -1.75 -38.27
CA ASP A 54 -35.00 -2.03 -37.24
C ASP A 54 -36.39 -1.56 -37.67
N MET A 55 -36.49 -0.38 -38.28
CA MET A 55 -37.74 0.12 -38.81
C MET A 55 -38.31 -0.79 -39.90
N LEU A 56 -37.48 -1.15 -40.89
CA LEU A 56 -37.93 -2.00 -42.00
C LEU A 56 -38.35 -3.39 -41.49
N SER A 57 -37.62 -3.97 -40.53
CA SER A 57 -37.97 -5.26 -39.94
C SER A 57 -39.30 -5.20 -39.17
N ALA A 58 -39.51 -4.18 -38.33
CA ALA A 58 -40.74 -4.00 -37.56
C ALA A 58 -41.97 -3.79 -38.46
N VAL A 59 -41.78 -3.05 -39.55
CA VAL A 59 -42.83 -2.75 -40.52
C VAL A 59 -43.21 -3.96 -41.38
N VAL A 60 -42.22 -4.73 -41.86
CA VAL A 60 -42.46 -5.96 -42.63
C VAL A 60 -43.10 -7.07 -41.77
N THR A 61 -42.91 -7.02 -40.45
CA THR A 61 -43.52 -7.98 -39.50
C THR A 61 -44.91 -7.57 -39.00
N GLY A 62 -45.53 -6.56 -39.61
CA GLY A 62 -46.93 -6.16 -39.34
C GLY A 62 -47.08 -4.88 -38.51
N GLY A 63 -46.00 -4.15 -38.26
CA GLY A 63 -46.04 -2.80 -37.69
C GLY A 63 -46.60 -1.74 -38.66
N ALA A 64 -46.79 -0.52 -38.17
CA ALA A 64 -47.34 0.59 -38.95
C ALA A 64 -46.52 1.86 -38.78
N ILE A 65 -46.45 2.66 -39.84
CA ILE A 65 -45.85 4.00 -39.79
C ILE A 65 -46.90 4.95 -39.22
N THR A 66 -46.53 5.73 -38.19
CA THR A 66 -47.42 6.67 -37.49
C THR A 66 -47.15 8.13 -37.87
N GLY A 67 -46.05 8.42 -38.58
CA GLY A 67 -45.80 9.75 -39.15
C GLY A 67 -44.56 9.81 -40.04
N ILE A 68 -44.57 10.71 -41.04
CA ILE A 68 -43.43 10.98 -41.93
C ILE A 68 -43.27 12.50 -42.05
N THR A 69 -42.07 13.01 -41.85
CA THR A 69 -41.72 14.44 -41.97
C THR A 69 -40.50 14.57 -42.87
N ALA A 70 -40.57 15.44 -43.89
CA ALA A 70 -39.42 15.73 -44.73
C ALA A 70 -38.46 16.69 -44.01
N ASN A 71 -37.15 16.44 -44.11
CA ASN A 71 -36.11 17.26 -43.49
C ASN A 71 -35.58 18.31 -44.49
N GLU A 72 -34.99 19.39 -43.99
CA GLU A 72 -34.48 20.51 -44.82
C GLU A 72 -33.32 20.11 -45.75
N ASP A 73 -32.61 19.02 -45.43
CA ASP A 73 -31.47 18.46 -46.17
C ASP A 73 -31.87 17.47 -47.28
N GLY A 74 -33.17 17.21 -47.47
CA GLY A 74 -33.68 16.25 -48.45
C GLY A 74 -33.81 14.81 -47.93
N GLY A 75 -33.57 14.56 -46.64
CA GLY A 75 -33.89 13.31 -45.94
C GLY A 75 -35.33 13.25 -45.38
N TYR A 76 -35.67 12.18 -44.64
CA TYR A 76 -36.98 12.02 -43.99
C TYR A 76 -36.84 11.58 -42.53
N THR A 77 -37.63 12.14 -41.64
CA THR A 77 -37.85 11.62 -40.29
C THR A 77 -39.14 10.80 -40.26
N VAL A 78 -39.07 9.53 -39.83
CA VAL A 78 -40.20 8.60 -39.82
C VAL A 78 -40.45 8.11 -38.40
N ARG A 79 -41.73 8.12 -38.00
CA ARG A 79 -42.22 7.52 -36.75
C ARG A 79 -42.97 6.24 -37.07
N TYR A 80 -42.71 5.18 -36.32
CA TYR A 80 -43.36 3.89 -36.53
C TYR A 80 -43.57 3.15 -35.21
N LYS A 81 -44.48 2.17 -35.24
CA LYS A 81 -44.73 1.25 -34.14
C LYS A 81 -44.55 -0.18 -34.61
N GLY A 82 -43.84 -0.98 -33.81
CA GLY A 82 -43.72 -2.42 -33.98
C GLY A 82 -44.84 -3.18 -33.27
N ALA A 83 -44.69 -4.50 -33.15
CA ALA A 83 -45.63 -5.36 -32.43
C ALA A 83 -45.72 -5.06 -30.91
N ASP A 84 -44.73 -4.33 -30.36
CA ASP A 84 -44.68 -3.82 -28.98
C ASP A 84 -45.56 -2.57 -28.77
N ASN A 85 -46.08 -1.98 -29.85
CA ASN A 85 -46.92 -0.77 -29.86
C ASN A 85 -46.24 0.49 -29.28
N GLU A 86 -44.93 0.45 -29.07
CA GLU A 86 -44.09 1.59 -28.66
C GLU A 86 -43.71 2.42 -29.88
N GLU A 87 -43.77 3.75 -29.75
CA GLU A 87 -43.43 4.67 -30.85
C GLU A 87 -41.92 4.88 -30.93
N LYS A 88 -41.34 4.58 -32.09
CA LYS A 88 -39.93 4.73 -32.41
C LYS A 88 -39.76 5.76 -33.52
N VAL A 89 -38.65 6.49 -33.50
CA VAL A 89 -38.33 7.55 -34.47
C VAL A 89 -37.01 7.23 -35.13
N VAL A 90 -36.95 7.39 -36.45
CA VAL A 90 -35.75 7.14 -37.25
C VAL A 90 -35.59 8.20 -38.32
N VAL A 91 -34.34 8.62 -38.54
CA VAL A 91 -33.97 9.60 -39.57
C VAL A 91 -33.34 8.86 -40.75
N ILE A 92 -33.79 9.20 -41.95
CA ILE A 92 -33.36 8.62 -43.22
C ILE A 92 -32.56 9.67 -43.98
N ALA A 93 -31.34 9.29 -44.39
CA ALA A 93 -30.42 10.15 -45.13
C ALA A 93 -30.91 10.47 -46.56
N SER A 94 -30.33 11.50 -47.19
CA SER A 94 -30.76 12.00 -48.50
C SER A 94 -30.19 11.14 -49.65
N LYS A 95 -30.84 11.21 -50.83
CA LYS A 95 -30.40 10.47 -52.03
C LYS A 95 -29.02 10.91 -52.57
N ASN A 96 -28.57 12.13 -52.25
CA ASN A 96 -27.28 12.67 -52.73
C ASN A 96 -26.07 12.09 -51.98
N ASP A 97 -26.29 11.26 -50.95
CA ASP A 97 -25.25 10.71 -50.09
C ASP A 97 -24.70 9.34 -50.56
N VAL A 98 -25.30 8.70 -51.58
CA VAL A 98 -25.22 7.23 -51.79
C VAL A 98 -24.33 6.78 -52.97
N ASP A 99 -23.61 7.67 -53.66
CA ASP A 99 -23.00 7.32 -54.96
C ASP A 99 -21.64 6.57 -54.92
N THR A 100 -21.08 6.20 -53.75
CA THR A 100 -19.80 5.46 -53.67
C THR A 100 -19.66 4.42 -52.54
N ALA A 101 -20.72 4.13 -51.79
CA ALA A 101 -20.66 3.22 -50.63
C ALA A 101 -21.33 1.85 -50.90
N PRO A 102 -21.00 0.78 -50.14
CA PRO A 102 -21.77 -0.46 -50.13
C PRO A 102 -23.23 -0.21 -49.74
N VAL A 103 -24.17 -0.73 -50.52
CA VAL A 103 -25.59 -0.44 -50.36
C VAL A 103 -26.35 -1.66 -49.85
N LEU A 104 -27.05 -1.53 -48.71
CA LEU A 104 -27.91 -2.59 -48.19
C LEU A 104 -29.30 -2.53 -48.84
N GLY A 105 -29.79 -3.66 -49.34
CA GLY A 105 -31.09 -3.77 -50.00
C GLY A 105 -31.92 -4.95 -49.52
N THR A 106 -33.04 -5.19 -50.17
CA THR A 106 -33.82 -6.41 -49.96
C THR A 106 -34.36 -6.95 -51.27
N LYS A 107 -34.49 -8.28 -51.37
CA LYS A 107 -35.00 -8.93 -52.57
C LYS A 107 -35.92 -10.08 -52.22
N GLU A 108 -37.11 -10.10 -52.83
CA GLU A 108 -38.06 -11.19 -52.66
C GLU A 108 -37.59 -12.42 -53.44
N ASP A 109 -37.61 -13.57 -52.78
CA ASP A 109 -37.34 -14.88 -53.38
C ASP A 109 -38.28 -15.92 -52.76
N GLY A 110 -39.17 -16.51 -53.57
CA GLY A 110 -40.12 -17.53 -53.11
C GLY A 110 -41.16 -17.04 -52.09
N GLY A 111 -41.60 -15.78 -52.15
CA GLY A 111 -42.60 -15.21 -51.23
C GLY A 111 -42.04 -14.74 -49.88
N VAL A 112 -40.72 -14.75 -49.73
CA VAL A 112 -40.01 -14.26 -48.53
C VAL A 112 -39.03 -13.16 -48.96
N LEU A 113 -39.04 -12.05 -48.23
CA LEU A 113 -38.12 -10.93 -48.45
C LEU A 113 -36.79 -11.21 -47.72
N TYR A 114 -35.67 -11.22 -48.44
CA TYR A 114 -34.33 -11.47 -47.90
C TYR A 114 -33.43 -10.24 -47.99
N TRP A 115 -32.50 -10.10 -47.05
CA TRP A 115 -31.49 -9.04 -47.08
C TRP A 115 -30.49 -9.25 -48.22
N THR A 116 -30.13 -8.17 -48.91
CA THR A 116 -29.13 -8.14 -49.98
C THR A 116 -28.10 -7.05 -49.71
N ILE A 117 -26.95 -7.16 -50.38
CA ILE A 117 -25.95 -6.11 -50.42
C ILE A 117 -25.42 -5.90 -51.83
N THR A 118 -25.24 -4.64 -52.20
CA THR A 118 -24.66 -4.21 -53.47
C THR A 118 -23.30 -3.57 -53.22
N ILE A 119 -22.26 -4.16 -53.79
CA ILE A 119 -20.89 -3.64 -53.75
C ILE A 119 -20.42 -3.47 -55.19
N ASP A 120 -19.88 -2.31 -55.55
CA ASP A 120 -19.42 -1.96 -56.90
C ASP A 120 -20.45 -2.27 -58.01
N GLY A 121 -21.73 -1.99 -57.72
CA GLY A 121 -22.85 -2.22 -58.66
C GLY A 121 -23.31 -3.66 -58.80
N LYS A 122 -22.80 -4.61 -57.99
CA LYS A 122 -23.20 -6.02 -58.00
C LYS A 122 -23.93 -6.40 -56.70
N THR A 123 -25.17 -6.85 -56.84
CA THR A 123 -26.04 -7.26 -55.72
C THR A 123 -25.97 -8.77 -55.44
N ASP A 124 -25.76 -9.17 -54.19
CA ASP A 124 -25.86 -10.57 -53.71
C ASP A 124 -26.68 -10.66 -52.40
N TYR A 125 -27.14 -11.86 -52.04
CA TYR A 125 -27.87 -12.11 -50.79
C TYR A 125 -26.94 -12.12 -49.59
N LEU A 126 -27.32 -11.45 -48.50
CA LEU A 126 -26.67 -11.63 -47.21
C LEU A 126 -26.98 -13.03 -46.68
N LYS A 127 -25.91 -13.70 -46.24
CA LYS A 127 -25.96 -15.05 -45.69
C LYS A 127 -25.49 -15.04 -44.25
N ASP A 128 -26.05 -15.93 -43.44
CA ASP A 128 -25.57 -16.17 -42.09
C ASP A 128 -24.27 -16.99 -42.08
N VAL A 129 -23.77 -17.31 -40.88
CA VAL A 129 -22.54 -18.09 -40.64
C VAL A 129 -22.56 -19.47 -41.31
N ASP A 130 -23.75 -20.02 -41.59
CA ASP A 130 -23.94 -21.34 -42.19
C ASP A 130 -24.17 -21.26 -43.71
N GLY A 131 -24.16 -20.05 -44.27
CA GLY A 131 -24.35 -19.78 -45.70
C GLY A 131 -25.81 -19.68 -46.14
N ALA A 132 -26.78 -19.66 -45.20
CA ALA A 132 -28.20 -19.54 -45.50
C ALA A 132 -28.61 -18.06 -45.66
N LYS A 133 -29.54 -17.78 -46.58
CA LYS A 133 -30.05 -16.41 -46.82
C LYS A 133 -30.77 -15.88 -45.58
N ILE A 134 -30.56 -14.62 -45.22
CA ILE A 134 -31.16 -14.01 -44.02
C ILE A 134 -32.53 -13.38 -44.35
N PRO A 135 -33.66 -13.89 -43.84
CA PRO A 135 -34.98 -13.31 -44.08
C PRO A 135 -35.22 -12.05 -43.23
N VAL A 136 -35.86 -11.04 -43.82
CA VAL A 136 -36.14 -9.74 -43.16
C VAL A 136 -37.08 -9.88 -41.96
N ALA A 137 -38.05 -10.79 -42.04
CA ALA A 137 -39.10 -10.98 -41.03
C ALA A 137 -38.74 -11.94 -39.87
N GLY A 138 -37.47 -12.35 -39.75
CA GLY A 138 -37.06 -13.35 -38.76
C GLY A 138 -35.82 -12.98 -37.95
N ARG A 139 -34.72 -12.60 -38.61
CA ARG A 139 -33.46 -12.30 -37.94
C ARG A 139 -32.90 -10.98 -38.46
N VAL A 140 -32.78 -10.01 -37.56
CA VAL A 140 -32.19 -8.71 -37.85
C VAL A 140 -30.68 -8.85 -37.92
N PRO A 141 -30.02 -8.52 -39.05
CA PRO A 141 -28.57 -8.55 -39.14
C PRO A 141 -27.94 -7.43 -38.31
N ALA A 142 -26.98 -7.76 -37.46
CA ALA A 142 -26.21 -6.80 -36.70
C ALA A 142 -24.98 -6.36 -37.51
N PHE A 143 -24.85 -5.06 -37.75
CA PHE A 143 -23.69 -4.48 -38.41
C PHE A 143 -22.68 -4.02 -37.37
N THR A 144 -21.40 -4.29 -37.61
CA THR A 144 -20.28 -3.81 -36.77
C THR A 144 -19.11 -3.41 -37.66
N ILE A 145 -18.12 -2.73 -37.08
CA ILE A 145 -16.82 -2.50 -37.72
C ILE A 145 -15.78 -3.25 -36.93
N ASP A 146 -14.91 -4.00 -37.62
CA ASP A 146 -13.80 -4.67 -36.94
C ASP A 146 -12.71 -3.68 -36.52
N LYS A 147 -11.81 -4.14 -35.66
CA LYS A 147 -10.67 -3.35 -35.15
C LYS A 147 -9.73 -2.80 -36.25
N GLU A 148 -9.88 -3.26 -37.49
CA GLU A 148 -9.08 -2.87 -38.64
C GLU A 148 -9.81 -1.87 -39.56
N GLY A 149 -11.05 -1.49 -39.22
CA GLY A 149 -11.85 -0.49 -39.95
C GLY A 149 -12.68 -1.07 -41.09
N TYR A 150 -12.99 -2.37 -41.09
CA TYR A 150 -13.78 -3.04 -42.14
C TYR A 150 -15.20 -3.38 -41.67
N TRP A 151 -16.15 -3.26 -42.60
CA TRP A 151 -17.55 -3.61 -42.34
C TRP A 151 -17.69 -5.10 -42.01
N CYS A 152 -18.49 -5.41 -40.99
CA CYS A 152 -18.83 -6.76 -40.59
C CYS A 152 -20.34 -6.92 -40.44
N VAL A 153 -20.84 -8.09 -40.80
CA VAL A 153 -22.25 -8.50 -40.63
C VAL A 153 -22.29 -9.72 -39.73
N ASN A 154 -23.02 -9.61 -38.61
CA ASN A 154 -23.10 -10.63 -37.57
C ASN A 154 -21.72 -11.16 -37.13
N GLY A 155 -20.72 -10.26 -37.08
CA GLY A 155 -19.35 -10.59 -36.68
C GLY A 155 -18.43 -11.11 -37.78
N ASN A 156 -18.91 -11.33 -39.01
CA ASN A 156 -18.07 -11.75 -40.15
C ASN A 156 -17.74 -10.56 -41.07
N PRO A 157 -16.50 -10.46 -41.59
CA PRO A 157 -16.13 -9.41 -42.53
C PRO A 157 -16.99 -9.46 -43.80
N LEU A 158 -17.46 -8.31 -44.22
CA LEU A 158 -18.13 -8.14 -45.50
C LEU A 158 -17.09 -8.22 -46.62
N LEU A 159 -17.37 -9.02 -47.65
CA LEU A 159 -16.47 -9.25 -48.79
C LEU A 159 -17.04 -8.67 -50.09
N ASP A 160 -16.17 -8.15 -50.95
CA ASP A 160 -16.50 -7.68 -52.29
C ASP A 160 -16.59 -8.84 -53.31
N ALA A 161 -16.87 -8.50 -54.57
CA ALA A 161 -17.01 -9.48 -55.66
C ALA A 161 -15.71 -10.25 -55.98
N ALA A 162 -14.55 -9.79 -55.51
CA ALA A 162 -13.25 -10.44 -55.64
C ALA A 162 -12.84 -11.22 -54.37
N GLY A 163 -13.65 -11.19 -53.31
CA GLY A 163 -13.41 -11.85 -52.03
C GLY A 163 -12.56 -11.04 -51.05
N SER A 164 -12.36 -9.74 -51.30
CA SER A 164 -11.59 -8.83 -50.43
C SER A 164 -12.50 -8.15 -49.39
N LYS A 165 -11.97 -7.85 -48.19
CA LYS A 165 -12.73 -7.13 -47.15
C LYS A 165 -13.11 -5.71 -47.60
N VAL A 166 -14.34 -5.31 -47.33
CA VAL A 166 -14.86 -3.96 -47.65
C VAL A 166 -14.57 -2.99 -46.51
N LYS A 167 -13.78 -1.94 -46.79
CA LYS A 167 -13.36 -0.95 -45.79
C LYS A 167 -14.45 0.10 -45.56
N ALA A 168 -14.62 0.54 -44.31
CA ALA A 168 -15.65 1.51 -43.93
C ALA A 168 -15.17 2.95 -44.18
N GLU A 169 -15.14 3.38 -45.46
CA GLU A 169 -14.69 4.72 -45.86
C GLU A 169 -15.69 5.36 -46.85
N GLY A 170 -16.01 6.65 -46.68
CA GLY A 170 -16.89 7.42 -47.58
C GLY A 170 -18.31 7.68 -47.04
N LYS A 171 -19.06 8.54 -47.75
CA LYS A 171 -20.34 9.19 -47.34
C LYS A 171 -21.46 8.23 -46.89
N ALA A 172 -22.51 8.81 -46.29
CA ALA A 172 -23.58 8.14 -45.53
C ALA A 172 -24.25 6.95 -46.23
N ILE A 173 -24.41 5.85 -45.49
CA ILE A 173 -25.07 4.61 -45.94
C ILE A 173 -26.55 4.65 -45.54
N SER A 174 -27.46 4.36 -46.48
CA SER A 174 -28.92 4.33 -46.23
C SER A 174 -29.58 3.08 -46.85
N VAL A 175 -30.55 2.49 -46.16
CA VAL A 175 -31.36 1.35 -46.63
C VAL A 175 -32.57 1.83 -47.45
N ILE A 176 -33.14 2.98 -47.04
CA ILE A 176 -34.30 3.61 -47.68
C ILE A 176 -33.81 4.88 -48.35
N THR A 177 -34.11 5.04 -49.64
CA THR A 177 -33.65 6.18 -50.45
C THR A 177 -34.76 7.14 -50.83
N LYS A 178 -36.02 6.71 -50.68
CA LYS A 178 -37.19 7.56 -50.92
C LYS A 178 -38.39 7.01 -50.16
N ILE A 179 -39.26 7.90 -49.70
CA ILE A 179 -40.59 7.54 -49.20
C ILE A 179 -41.62 8.34 -49.96
N GLU A 180 -42.67 7.67 -50.42
CA GLU A 180 -43.80 8.29 -51.13
C GLU A 180 -45.12 7.65 -50.72
N LYS A 181 -46.24 8.35 -50.89
CA LYS A 181 -47.57 7.78 -50.61
C LYS A 181 -48.13 7.16 -51.90
N ASP A 182 -48.64 5.93 -51.84
CA ASP A 182 -49.36 5.34 -52.97
C ASP A 182 -50.80 5.86 -53.09
N ALA A 183 -51.49 5.46 -54.16
CA ALA A 183 -52.89 5.83 -54.41
C ALA A 183 -53.88 5.30 -53.36
N ALA A 184 -53.47 4.34 -52.51
CA ALA A 184 -54.27 3.80 -51.41
C ALA A 184 -53.97 4.48 -50.06
N GLY A 185 -53.05 5.46 -50.04
CA GLY A 185 -52.67 6.19 -48.83
C GLY A 185 -51.64 5.48 -47.95
N ASN A 186 -51.06 4.37 -48.42
CA ASN A 186 -49.98 3.68 -47.73
C ASN A 186 -48.64 4.38 -47.99
N ALA A 187 -47.69 4.23 -47.08
CA ALA A 187 -46.32 4.63 -47.31
C ALA A 187 -45.61 3.58 -48.16
N VAL A 188 -45.03 4.00 -49.28
CA VAL A 188 -44.15 3.21 -50.15
C VAL A 188 -42.72 3.64 -49.88
N LEU A 189 -41.95 2.73 -49.30
CA LEU A 189 -40.53 2.87 -49.07
C LEU A 189 -39.78 2.37 -50.31
N THR A 190 -39.03 3.23 -50.99
CA THR A 190 -38.08 2.80 -52.02
C THR A 190 -36.75 2.49 -51.37
N LEU A 191 -36.32 1.25 -51.52
CA LEU A 191 -35.06 0.77 -51.00
C LEU A 191 -33.91 1.16 -51.93
N ALA A 192 -32.70 1.06 -51.41
CA ALA A 192 -31.52 1.54 -52.11
C ALA A 192 -31.15 0.73 -53.37
N ASP A 193 -31.64 -0.51 -53.51
CA ASP A 193 -31.53 -1.30 -54.75
C ASP A 193 -32.65 -1.05 -55.78
N GLY A 194 -33.55 -0.10 -55.49
CA GLY A 194 -34.68 0.29 -56.34
C GLY A 194 -35.95 -0.55 -56.16
N SER A 195 -35.94 -1.56 -55.29
CA SER A 195 -37.15 -2.29 -54.89
C SER A 195 -38.04 -1.43 -53.95
N THR A 196 -39.30 -1.81 -53.79
CA THR A 196 -40.27 -1.05 -52.97
C THR A 196 -40.97 -1.92 -51.94
N VAL A 197 -41.16 -1.39 -50.73
CA VAL A 197 -41.95 -2.01 -49.65
C VAL A 197 -43.12 -1.09 -49.30
N THR A 198 -44.35 -1.60 -49.35
CA THR A 198 -45.58 -0.85 -49.05
C THR A 198 -46.10 -1.17 -47.64
N VAL A 199 -46.47 -0.13 -46.90
CA VAL A 199 -46.70 -0.19 -45.46
C VAL A 199 -47.95 0.61 -45.07
N PRO A 200 -48.85 0.06 -44.22
CA PRO A 200 -49.98 0.81 -43.69
C PRO A 200 -49.51 2.06 -42.92
N LEU A 201 -50.07 3.21 -43.28
CA LEU A 201 -49.87 4.47 -42.58
C LEU A 201 -51.03 4.67 -41.59
N PHE A 202 -50.75 4.62 -40.28
CA PHE A 202 -51.75 4.70 -39.22
C PHE A 202 -52.00 6.16 -38.84
N GLU A 203 -52.78 6.87 -39.66
CA GLU A 203 -53.22 8.25 -39.39
C GLU A 203 -54.68 8.27 -38.89
N ALA A 204 -55.06 7.63 -37.77
CA ALA A 204 -56.43 7.85 -37.25
C ALA A 204 -56.62 9.35 -36.92
N PHE A 205 -55.75 9.87 -36.06
CA PHE A 205 -55.55 11.29 -35.84
C PHE A 205 -54.19 11.57 -35.19
N ASN A 206 -53.66 12.77 -35.35
CA ASN A 206 -52.49 13.29 -34.63
C ASN A 206 -52.74 14.74 -34.22
N ILE A 207 -52.05 15.23 -33.20
CA ILE A 207 -52.16 16.61 -32.74
C ILE A 207 -50.85 17.39 -32.96
N SER A 208 -50.98 18.50 -33.67
CA SER A 208 -49.94 19.52 -33.82
C SER A 208 -50.29 20.70 -32.92
N LEU A 209 -49.33 21.15 -32.10
CA LEU A 209 -49.50 22.28 -31.20
C LEU A 209 -48.73 23.48 -31.74
N PHE A 210 -49.33 24.66 -31.70
CA PHE A 210 -48.77 25.88 -32.24
C PHE A 210 -48.85 27.00 -31.20
N TYR A 211 -47.78 27.76 -31.07
CA TYR A 211 -47.73 28.97 -30.27
C TYR A 211 -47.21 30.12 -31.14
N GLN A 212 -47.97 31.23 -31.20
CA GLN A 212 -47.66 32.37 -32.07
C GLN A 212 -47.46 31.99 -33.55
N GLY A 213 -48.12 30.94 -34.03
CA GLY A 213 -48.02 30.45 -35.41
C GLY A 213 -46.86 29.50 -35.68
N THR A 214 -46.01 29.20 -34.68
CA THR A 214 -44.92 28.23 -34.78
C THR A 214 -45.32 26.91 -34.14
N GLU A 215 -45.17 25.80 -34.86
CA GLU A 215 -45.41 24.46 -34.34
C GLU A 215 -44.35 24.07 -33.31
N PHE A 216 -44.75 23.45 -32.21
CA PHE A 216 -43.85 22.91 -31.21
C PHE A 216 -44.28 21.51 -30.76
N MET A 217 -43.31 20.69 -30.33
CA MET A 217 -43.55 19.28 -30.02
C MET A 217 -43.90 19.05 -28.55
N ASN A 218 -42.92 19.22 -27.65
CA ASN A 218 -43.05 18.94 -26.21
C ASN A 218 -42.49 20.05 -25.33
N LYS A 219 -41.92 21.11 -25.92
CA LYS A 219 -41.38 22.26 -25.20
C LYS A 219 -42.01 23.54 -25.73
N LEU A 220 -42.56 24.33 -24.82
CA LEU A 220 -43.15 25.63 -25.09
C LEU A 220 -42.36 26.70 -24.35
N ASP A 221 -41.65 27.53 -25.09
CA ASP A 221 -40.99 28.71 -24.53
C ASP A 221 -41.89 29.93 -24.67
N VAL A 222 -42.31 30.54 -23.55
CA VAL A 222 -43.12 31.76 -23.55
C VAL A 222 -42.25 33.00 -23.33
N ASN A 223 -42.63 34.12 -23.95
CA ASN A 223 -41.92 35.39 -23.84
C ASN A 223 -42.65 36.27 -22.80
N GLY A 224 -42.44 35.99 -21.51
CA GLY A 224 -43.09 36.69 -20.39
C GLY A 224 -44.41 36.04 -19.96
N SER A 225 -44.42 35.51 -18.75
CA SER A 225 -45.56 34.78 -18.14
C SER A 225 -46.73 35.66 -17.69
N GLY A 226 -46.64 36.99 -17.77
CA GLY A 226 -47.72 37.91 -17.35
C GLY A 226 -48.99 37.89 -18.22
N VAL A 227 -48.99 37.16 -19.34
CA VAL A 227 -50.14 37.01 -20.25
C VAL A 227 -50.36 35.51 -20.54
N PRO A 228 -51.60 34.99 -20.45
CA PRO A 228 -51.87 33.60 -20.80
C PRO A 228 -51.39 33.25 -22.22
N ALA A 229 -50.68 32.14 -22.36
CA ALA A 229 -50.25 31.64 -23.66
C ALA A 229 -51.40 30.86 -24.31
N VAL A 230 -51.80 31.29 -25.51
CA VAL A 230 -52.81 30.57 -26.30
C VAL A 230 -52.09 29.63 -27.25
N VAL A 231 -52.16 28.33 -26.94
CA VAL A 231 -51.66 27.26 -27.80
C VAL A 231 -52.80 26.83 -28.71
N SER A 232 -52.74 27.15 -29.99
CA SER A 232 -53.67 26.58 -30.97
C SER A 232 -53.25 25.15 -31.30
N TYR A 233 -54.21 24.27 -31.56
CA TYR A 233 -53.93 22.90 -31.97
C TYR A 233 -54.65 22.55 -33.26
N VAL A 234 -54.01 21.72 -34.07
CA VAL A 234 -54.61 21.12 -35.26
C VAL A 234 -54.62 19.62 -35.05
N ILE A 235 -55.79 19.01 -35.24
CA ILE A 235 -55.92 17.56 -35.27
C ILE A 235 -55.95 17.17 -36.74
N GLY A 236 -54.91 16.46 -37.19
CA GLY A 236 -54.83 15.92 -38.55
C GLY A 236 -55.22 14.45 -38.56
N GLY A 237 -55.65 13.92 -39.70
CA GLY A 237 -55.97 12.50 -39.92
C GLY A 237 -57.46 12.23 -40.17
N PRO A 238 -57.82 11.14 -40.88
CA PRO A 238 -59.19 10.77 -41.26
C PRO A 238 -60.25 10.69 -40.14
N ALA A 239 -59.88 10.53 -38.87
CA ALA A 239 -60.82 10.55 -37.74
C ALA A 239 -60.76 11.84 -36.91
N ALA A 240 -60.08 12.90 -37.37
CA ALA A 240 -59.87 14.15 -36.63
C ALA A 240 -61.18 14.79 -36.11
N ASP A 241 -62.25 14.76 -36.90
CA ASP A 241 -63.54 15.35 -36.55
C ASP A 241 -64.32 14.57 -35.45
N GLN A 242 -63.84 13.38 -35.08
CA GLN A 242 -64.46 12.49 -34.09
C GLN A 242 -63.69 12.46 -32.75
N THR A 243 -62.68 13.33 -32.61
CA THR A 243 -61.79 13.35 -31.44
C THR A 243 -62.20 14.36 -30.37
N ILE A 244 -61.86 14.05 -29.12
CA ILE A 244 -61.93 14.94 -27.96
C ILE A 244 -60.52 15.29 -27.49
N VAL A 245 -60.28 16.58 -27.21
CA VAL A 245 -59.03 17.05 -26.61
C VAL A 245 -59.26 17.39 -25.14
N LYS A 246 -58.42 16.87 -24.27
CA LYS A 246 -58.36 17.20 -22.84
C LYS A 246 -56.95 17.56 -22.45
N VAL A 247 -56.81 18.38 -21.42
CA VAL A 247 -55.53 18.52 -20.72
C VAL A 247 -55.58 17.73 -19.43
N LEU A 248 -54.53 16.98 -19.16
CA LEU A 248 -54.31 16.19 -17.96
C LEU A 248 -53.03 16.68 -17.27
N ARG A 249 -52.95 16.50 -15.95
CA ARG A 249 -51.72 16.68 -15.14
C ARG A 249 -50.98 18.00 -15.43
N HIS A 250 -51.58 19.13 -15.05
CA HIS A 250 -50.87 20.41 -15.07
C HIS A 250 -50.09 20.62 -13.77
N ASN A 251 -48.88 21.16 -13.85
CA ASN A 251 -48.00 21.47 -12.73
C ASN A 251 -47.42 22.89 -12.89
N GLY A 252 -47.53 23.72 -11.85
CA GLY A 252 -47.02 25.10 -11.86
C GLY A 252 -47.80 26.08 -12.74
N LEU A 253 -48.85 25.63 -13.43
CA LEU A 253 -49.68 26.44 -14.33
C LEU A 253 -51.13 25.92 -14.35
N GLU A 254 -52.02 26.70 -14.94
CA GLU A 254 -53.40 26.29 -15.22
C GLU A 254 -53.64 26.17 -16.73
N THR A 255 -54.50 25.24 -17.13
CA THR A 255 -54.84 25.04 -18.55
C THR A 255 -56.34 24.96 -18.74
N ALA A 256 -56.86 25.65 -19.76
CA ALA A 256 -58.24 25.55 -20.18
C ALA A 256 -58.32 25.25 -21.69
N VAL A 257 -59.03 24.18 -22.06
CA VAL A 257 -59.25 23.80 -23.45
C VAL A 257 -60.48 24.53 -23.98
N ASN A 258 -60.33 25.30 -25.06
CA ASN A 258 -61.44 25.82 -25.87
C ASN A 258 -61.56 24.98 -27.14
N ALA A 259 -62.44 23.99 -27.10
CA ALA A 259 -62.64 23.05 -28.21
C ALA A 259 -63.23 23.71 -29.47
N ALA A 260 -64.03 24.78 -29.31
CA ALA A 260 -64.65 25.47 -30.44
C ALA A 260 -63.64 26.30 -31.25
N GLU A 261 -62.69 26.92 -30.58
CA GLU A 261 -61.62 27.71 -31.20
C GLU A 261 -60.37 26.88 -31.50
N LYS A 262 -60.35 25.59 -31.10
CA LYS A 262 -59.19 24.69 -31.17
C LYS A 262 -57.94 25.27 -30.50
N THR A 263 -58.11 25.78 -29.28
CA THR A 263 -57.02 26.36 -28.49
C THR A 263 -56.95 25.79 -27.08
N ILE A 264 -55.77 25.84 -26.48
CA ILE A 264 -55.49 25.57 -25.07
C ILE A 264 -54.92 26.86 -24.50
N THR A 265 -55.67 27.49 -23.61
CA THR A 265 -55.18 28.65 -22.86
C THR A 265 -54.38 28.15 -21.68
N VAL A 266 -53.10 28.50 -21.65
CA VAL A 266 -52.16 28.21 -20.57
C VAL A 266 -52.02 29.48 -19.74
N THR A 267 -52.51 29.46 -18.51
CA THR A 267 -52.45 30.60 -17.59
C THR A 267 -51.33 30.37 -16.59
N PHE A 268 -50.51 31.41 -16.39
CA PHE A 268 -49.35 31.36 -15.53
C PHE A 268 -49.64 32.10 -14.21
N PRO A 269 -49.24 31.54 -13.06
CA PRO A 269 -49.22 32.30 -11.82
C PRO A 269 -48.19 33.44 -11.87
N GLU A 270 -48.33 34.42 -10.96
CA GLU A 270 -47.33 35.48 -10.80
C GLU A 270 -45.95 34.88 -10.46
N GLY A 271 -44.90 35.29 -11.18
CA GLY A 271 -43.54 34.77 -10.98
C GLY A 271 -43.26 33.40 -11.61
N PHE A 272 -44.07 32.96 -12.59
CA PHE A 272 -43.87 31.68 -13.27
C PHE A 272 -42.53 31.59 -14.02
N GLU A 273 -41.72 30.60 -13.66
CA GLU A 273 -40.45 30.26 -14.33
C GLU A 273 -40.61 29.04 -15.25
N GLU A 274 -41.21 27.98 -14.72
CA GLU A 274 -41.43 26.71 -15.41
C GLU A 274 -42.72 26.01 -14.95
N GLY A 275 -43.25 25.16 -15.81
CA GLY A 275 -44.39 24.31 -15.51
C GLY A 275 -44.62 23.27 -16.60
N SER A 276 -45.65 22.46 -16.47
CA SER A 276 -45.97 21.45 -17.47
C SER A 276 -47.46 21.13 -17.53
N PHE A 277 -47.90 20.55 -18.65
CA PHE A 277 -49.22 19.93 -18.81
C PHE A 277 -49.16 18.81 -19.85
N ALA A 278 -50.14 17.92 -19.87
CA ALA A 278 -50.23 16.87 -20.89
C ALA A 278 -51.52 17.02 -21.72
N VAL A 279 -51.40 17.12 -23.05
CA VAL A 279 -52.54 17.15 -23.96
C VAL A 279 -52.92 15.73 -24.35
N MET A 280 -54.12 15.31 -24.00
CA MET A 280 -54.71 14.04 -24.40
C MET A 280 -55.68 14.27 -25.57
N VAL A 281 -55.55 13.48 -26.64
CA VAL A 281 -56.52 13.40 -27.73
C VAL A 281 -57.06 11.99 -27.80
N ALA A 282 -58.37 11.82 -27.86
CA ALA A 282 -58.99 10.51 -27.94
C ALA A 282 -60.20 10.49 -28.88
N ASP A 283 -60.51 9.37 -29.52
CA ASP A 283 -61.74 9.16 -30.30
C ASP A 283 -62.78 8.29 -29.56
N ALA A 284 -63.93 8.04 -30.20
CA ALA A 284 -65.02 7.24 -29.64
C ALA A 284 -64.72 5.73 -29.60
N GLU A 285 -63.71 5.29 -30.36
CA GLU A 285 -63.26 3.91 -30.52
C GLU A 285 -62.19 3.52 -29.48
N GLY A 286 -61.76 4.47 -28.64
CA GLY A 286 -60.82 4.24 -27.53
C GLY A 286 -59.36 4.44 -27.90
N ASN A 287 -59.06 5.02 -29.06
CA ASN A 287 -57.69 5.40 -29.44
C ASN A 287 -57.30 6.66 -28.65
N ILE A 288 -56.08 6.70 -28.11
CA ILE A 288 -55.60 7.79 -27.25
C ILE A 288 -54.17 8.18 -27.64
N ILE A 289 -53.91 9.48 -27.76
CA ILE A 289 -52.58 10.09 -27.82
C ILE A 289 -52.44 11.01 -26.61
N VAL A 290 -51.31 10.90 -25.89
CA VAL A 290 -50.96 11.83 -24.79
C VAL A 290 -49.66 12.52 -25.14
N ARG A 291 -49.64 13.85 -25.13
CA ARG A 291 -48.49 14.69 -25.45
C ARG A 291 -48.12 15.55 -24.23
N PRO A 292 -47.02 15.27 -23.52
CA PRO A 292 -46.52 16.17 -22.48
C PRO A 292 -45.93 17.44 -23.10
N VAL A 293 -46.21 18.57 -22.47
CA VAL A 293 -45.72 19.90 -22.82
C VAL A 293 -45.06 20.51 -21.58
N TYR A 294 -43.77 20.79 -21.68
CA TYR A 294 -43.00 21.54 -20.69
C TYR A 294 -42.97 23.01 -21.09
N VAL A 295 -43.38 23.89 -20.19
CA VAL A 295 -43.49 25.32 -20.44
C VAL A 295 -42.43 26.05 -19.64
N THR A 296 -41.64 26.90 -20.31
CA THR A 296 -40.60 27.72 -19.69
C THR A 296 -40.76 29.17 -20.11
N ASP A 297 -40.67 30.11 -19.17
CA ASP A 297 -40.60 31.53 -19.49
C ASP A 297 -39.16 31.91 -19.85
N LYS A 298 -38.93 32.31 -21.11
CA LYS A 298 -37.61 32.74 -21.61
C LYS A 298 -37.10 33.99 -20.93
N ASN A 299 -38.01 34.81 -20.40
CA ASN A 299 -37.70 36.07 -19.74
C ASN A 299 -37.69 35.95 -18.21
N ALA A 300 -38.05 34.78 -17.67
CA ALA A 300 -37.88 34.52 -16.26
C ALA A 300 -36.39 34.47 -15.96
N VAL A 301 -35.93 35.46 -15.21
CA VAL A 301 -34.66 35.41 -14.50
C VAL A 301 -35.01 34.83 -13.13
N PRO A 302 -34.54 33.62 -12.80
CA PRO A 302 -34.72 33.10 -11.46
C PRO A 302 -34.18 34.08 -10.43
N ASP A 303 -34.85 34.22 -9.30
CA ASP A 303 -34.38 35.07 -8.20
C ASP A 303 -32.94 34.71 -7.77
N TYR A 304 -32.55 33.47 -8.00
CA TYR A 304 -31.18 32.97 -7.87
C TYR A 304 -30.98 31.67 -8.69
N TYR A 305 -29.72 31.37 -9.03
CA TYR A 305 -29.30 30.09 -9.59
C TYR A 305 -28.65 29.23 -8.52
N GLY A 306 -29.15 28.01 -8.31
CA GLY A 306 -28.70 27.10 -7.25
C GLY A 306 -29.84 26.68 -6.31
N ILE A 307 -29.46 25.99 -5.24
CA ILE A 307 -30.37 25.35 -4.27
C ILE A 307 -30.27 26.09 -2.94
N LYS A 308 -31.41 26.54 -2.41
CA LYS A 308 -31.50 27.27 -1.14
C LYS A 308 -32.45 26.61 -0.14
N THR A 309 -33.45 25.89 -0.63
CA THR A 309 -34.55 25.34 0.19
C THR A 309 -34.78 23.85 -0.06
N ALA A 310 -35.52 23.18 0.83
CA ALA A 310 -35.91 21.79 0.64
C ALA A 310 -36.73 21.57 -0.64
N ASP A 311 -37.56 22.55 -1.03
CA ASP A 311 -38.32 22.51 -2.29
C ASP A 311 -37.42 22.60 -3.52
N ASP A 312 -36.38 23.47 -3.48
CA ASP A 312 -35.36 23.50 -4.54
C ASP A 312 -34.66 22.15 -4.67
N MET A 313 -34.34 21.49 -3.54
CA MET A 313 -33.71 20.18 -3.54
C MET A 313 -34.62 19.10 -4.14
N ALA A 314 -35.91 19.12 -3.81
CA ALA A 314 -36.89 18.19 -4.36
C ALA A 314 -37.08 18.38 -5.88
N LYS A 315 -37.15 19.64 -6.35
CA LYS A 315 -37.21 19.97 -7.78
C LYS A 315 -35.96 19.54 -8.52
N PHE A 316 -34.78 19.75 -7.93
CA PHE A 316 -33.52 19.29 -8.50
C PHE A 316 -33.48 17.76 -8.65
N ALA A 317 -33.85 17.03 -7.60
CA ALA A 317 -33.93 15.57 -7.65
C ALA A 317 -34.90 15.08 -8.73
N LEU A 318 -36.10 15.69 -8.81
CA LEU A 318 -37.08 15.37 -9.85
C LEU A 318 -36.52 15.65 -11.25
N ALA A 319 -35.91 16.82 -11.46
CA ALA A 319 -35.36 17.21 -12.75
C ALA A 319 -34.29 16.25 -13.25
N VAL A 320 -33.37 15.82 -12.38
CA VAL A 320 -32.38 14.78 -12.71
C VAL A 320 -33.09 13.47 -13.05
N ASN A 321 -34.03 13.02 -12.20
CA ASN A 321 -34.71 11.73 -12.35
C ASN A 321 -35.64 11.66 -13.58
N THR A 322 -36.01 12.78 -14.19
CA THR A 322 -36.83 12.85 -15.40
C THR A 322 -36.09 13.33 -16.64
N GLY A 323 -34.78 13.60 -16.54
CA GLY A 323 -33.98 14.17 -17.64
C GLY A 323 -34.37 15.60 -18.03
N ALA A 324 -34.97 16.36 -17.11
CA ALA A 324 -35.35 17.75 -17.35
C ALA A 324 -34.12 18.68 -17.34
N PRO A 325 -34.18 19.86 -18.01
CA PRO A 325 -33.06 20.79 -18.05
C PRO A 325 -32.67 21.29 -16.65
N LEU A 326 -31.38 21.22 -16.32
CA LEU A 326 -30.87 21.62 -15.00
C LEU A 326 -30.53 23.12 -14.88
N LYS A 327 -30.78 23.92 -15.92
CA LYS A 327 -30.29 25.32 -16.03
C LYS A 327 -30.63 26.18 -14.80
N ARG A 328 -31.76 25.95 -14.12
CA ARG A 328 -32.19 26.66 -12.90
C ARG A 328 -31.27 26.45 -11.69
N PHE A 329 -30.52 25.35 -11.68
CA PHE A 329 -29.64 24.96 -10.58
C PHE A 329 -28.17 25.26 -10.85
N LEU A 330 -27.80 25.51 -12.11
CA LEU A 330 -26.41 25.71 -12.52
C LEU A 330 -25.95 27.15 -12.27
N ASN A 331 -24.80 27.31 -11.63
CA ASN A 331 -24.07 28.57 -11.58
C ASN A 331 -23.43 28.91 -12.96
N GLU A 332 -22.71 30.04 -13.03
CA GLU A 332 -22.04 30.49 -14.26
C GLU A 332 -21.00 29.50 -14.82
N GLU A 333 -20.48 28.62 -13.96
CA GLU A 333 -19.47 27.62 -14.28
C GLU A 333 -20.09 26.27 -14.68
N GLY A 334 -21.42 26.16 -14.66
CA GLY A 334 -22.14 24.93 -14.98
C GLY A 334 -22.19 23.91 -13.84
N ALA A 335 -21.95 24.32 -12.59
CA ALA A 335 -22.09 23.47 -11.40
C ALA A 335 -23.41 23.74 -10.66
N VAL A 336 -24.03 22.69 -10.14
CA VAL A 336 -25.14 22.81 -9.18
C VAL A 336 -24.56 23.25 -7.84
N VAL A 337 -25.04 24.34 -7.27
CA VAL A 337 -24.49 24.91 -6.03
C VAL A 337 -25.53 25.05 -4.92
N LEU A 338 -25.13 24.79 -3.67
CA LEU A 338 -25.89 25.24 -2.51
C LEU A 338 -25.61 26.73 -2.25
N LEU A 339 -26.65 27.52 -2.00
CA LEU A 339 -26.54 28.96 -1.70
C LEU A 339 -26.61 29.28 -0.20
N SER A 340 -27.12 28.33 0.58
CA SER A 340 -27.18 28.38 2.04
C SER A 340 -27.32 26.96 2.59
N ASP A 341 -27.28 26.81 3.91
CA ASP A 341 -27.76 25.57 4.53
C ASP A 341 -29.21 25.31 4.09
N VAL A 342 -29.52 24.06 3.76
CA VAL A 342 -30.86 23.59 3.37
C VAL A 342 -31.50 22.92 4.59
N ASP A 343 -32.59 23.51 5.09
CA ASP A 343 -33.36 22.95 6.19
C ASP A 343 -34.36 21.91 5.67
N MET A 344 -34.17 20.64 6.05
CA MET A 344 -35.04 19.51 5.68
C MET A 344 -36.12 19.20 6.72
N SER A 345 -36.34 20.10 7.69
CA SER A 345 -37.40 19.93 8.68
C SER A 345 -38.77 19.76 8.00
N GLY A 346 -39.50 18.72 8.42
CA GLY A 346 -40.79 18.36 7.83
C GLY A 346 -40.73 17.48 6.56
N VAL A 347 -39.54 17.17 6.04
CA VAL A 347 -39.38 16.17 4.97
C VAL A 347 -39.20 14.79 5.61
N GLU A 348 -40.24 13.96 5.59
CA GLU A 348 -40.14 12.58 6.11
C GLU A 348 -39.67 11.56 5.07
N SER A 349 -39.95 11.79 3.78
CA SER A 349 -39.53 10.91 2.68
C SER A 349 -38.80 11.73 1.63
N TYR A 350 -37.55 11.34 1.35
CA TYR A 350 -36.67 12.05 0.44
C TYR A 350 -36.50 11.28 -0.87
N LEU A 351 -36.69 11.99 -1.99
CA LEU A 351 -36.42 11.49 -3.33
C LEU A 351 -34.91 11.64 -3.64
N PRO A 352 -34.14 10.54 -3.78
CA PRO A 352 -32.72 10.63 -4.10
C PRO A 352 -32.47 11.28 -5.45
N VAL A 353 -31.37 12.03 -5.55
CA VAL A 353 -30.92 12.61 -6.81
C VAL A 353 -30.26 11.53 -7.67
N GLY A 354 -30.79 11.29 -8.86
CA GLY A 354 -30.26 10.32 -9.82
C GLY A 354 -30.78 8.91 -9.60
N THR A 355 -31.01 8.22 -10.71
CA THR A 355 -31.39 6.80 -10.78
C THR A 355 -30.40 6.03 -11.66
N ALA A 356 -30.55 4.71 -11.75
CA ALA A 356 -29.73 3.91 -12.67
C ALA A 356 -29.94 4.31 -14.16
N GLU A 357 -31.15 4.76 -14.52
CA GLU A 357 -31.48 5.23 -15.88
C GLU A 357 -31.01 6.68 -16.10
N PHE A 358 -31.12 7.52 -15.07
CA PHE A 358 -30.73 8.93 -15.11
C PHE A 358 -29.76 9.25 -13.96
N PRO A 359 -28.50 8.81 -14.01
CA PRO A 359 -27.53 9.13 -12.97
C PRO A 359 -27.22 10.63 -12.97
N PHE A 360 -26.87 11.20 -11.83
CA PHE A 360 -26.36 12.57 -11.83
C PHE A 360 -24.93 12.59 -12.39
N GLU A 361 -24.74 13.26 -13.53
CA GLU A 361 -23.45 13.33 -14.23
C GLU A 361 -22.71 14.66 -14.07
N GLY A 362 -23.36 15.66 -13.45
CA GLY A 362 -22.81 17.02 -13.30
C GLY A 362 -21.87 17.20 -12.11
N ILE A 363 -21.56 18.45 -11.79
CA ILE A 363 -20.86 18.84 -10.57
C ILE A 363 -21.89 19.37 -9.58
N PHE A 364 -21.90 18.83 -8.36
CA PHE A 364 -22.63 19.37 -7.22
C PHE A 364 -21.62 19.90 -6.19
N ASP A 365 -21.63 21.21 -5.96
CA ASP A 365 -20.77 21.89 -5.01
C ASP A 365 -21.60 22.40 -3.83
N GLY A 366 -21.41 21.79 -2.66
CA GLY A 366 -22.04 22.24 -1.43
C GLY A 366 -21.55 23.61 -0.96
N GLN A 367 -20.43 24.12 -1.49
CA GLN A 367 -19.81 25.39 -1.09
C GLN A 367 -19.56 25.51 0.43
N GLY A 368 -19.45 24.39 1.14
CA GLY A 368 -19.32 24.33 2.60
C GLY A 368 -20.63 24.43 3.37
N PHE A 369 -21.78 24.54 2.69
CA PHE A 369 -23.11 24.48 3.30
C PHE A 369 -23.56 23.04 3.57
N ALA A 370 -24.55 22.92 4.44
CA ALA A 370 -25.10 21.64 4.87
C ALA A 370 -26.57 21.44 4.49
N ILE A 371 -26.96 20.18 4.31
CA ILE A 371 -28.37 19.76 4.27
C ILE A 371 -28.71 19.26 5.69
N ARG A 372 -29.46 20.01 6.49
CA ARG A 372 -29.60 19.81 7.95
C ARG A 372 -31.01 19.35 8.36
N ASN A 373 -31.13 18.93 9.62
CA ASN A 373 -32.38 18.51 10.26
C ASN A 373 -33.00 17.30 9.55
N ILE A 374 -32.15 16.33 9.22
CA ILE A 374 -32.54 15.11 8.50
C ILE A 374 -33.20 14.12 9.48
N ALA A 375 -34.44 13.76 9.18
CA ALA A 375 -35.21 12.73 9.89
C ALA A 375 -35.94 11.80 8.91
N PHE A 376 -35.26 11.45 7.81
CA PHE A 376 -35.86 10.69 6.72
C PHE A 376 -36.21 9.26 7.13
N LYS A 377 -37.25 8.73 6.49
CA LYS A 377 -37.68 7.33 6.59
C LYS A 377 -37.73 6.75 5.18
N THR A 378 -36.91 5.73 4.93
CA THR A 378 -36.86 5.04 3.63
C THR A 378 -37.26 3.59 3.77
N ASP A 379 -38.25 3.16 2.98
CA ASP A 379 -38.60 1.75 2.81
C ASP A 379 -37.83 1.17 1.60
N VAL A 380 -36.79 0.37 1.88
CA VAL A 380 -35.93 -0.21 0.84
C VAL A 380 -36.60 -1.28 -0.01
N THR A 381 -37.81 -1.73 0.35
CA THR A 381 -38.64 -2.56 -0.53
C THR A 381 -39.07 -1.79 -1.78
N SER A 382 -39.27 -0.47 -1.62
CA SER A 382 -39.74 0.43 -2.68
C SER A 382 -38.62 1.29 -3.28
N GLN A 383 -37.54 1.51 -2.53
CA GLN A 383 -36.42 2.37 -2.93
C GLN A 383 -35.08 1.76 -2.52
N LEU A 384 -34.43 1.06 -3.46
CA LEU A 384 -33.19 0.32 -3.20
C LEU A 384 -31.97 1.21 -2.91
N ALA A 385 -31.98 2.46 -3.38
CA ALA A 385 -30.88 3.41 -3.21
C ALA A 385 -31.30 4.56 -2.28
N ALA A 386 -30.71 4.65 -1.10
CA ALA A 386 -30.98 5.68 -0.11
C ALA A 386 -29.71 6.51 0.15
N GLY A 387 -29.70 7.73 -0.38
CA GLY A 387 -28.68 8.74 -0.10
C GLY A 387 -29.13 10.09 -0.66
N ILE A 388 -28.38 11.16 -0.38
CA ILE A 388 -28.66 12.46 -1.03
C ILE A 388 -28.67 12.27 -2.55
N PHE A 389 -27.70 11.48 -3.05
CA PHE A 389 -27.66 10.94 -4.40
C PHE A 389 -28.00 9.44 -4.40
N GLY A 390 -28.98 9.05 -5.22
CA GLY A 390 -29.33 7.65 -5.46
C GLY A 390 -28.27 6.96 -6.32
N THR A 391 -28.00 7.54 -7.49
CA THR A 391 -26.94 7.09 -8.40
C THR A 391 -26.11 8.27 -8.88
N LEU A 392 -24.80 8.22 -8.60
CA LEU A 392 -23.83 9.24 -8.97
C LEU A 392 -22.87 8.75 -10.06
N LYS A 393 -22.70 9.55 -11.11
CA LYS A 393 -21.62 9.41 -12.11
C LYS A 393 -20.73 10.66 -12.18
N GLY A 394 -21.24 11.79 -11.70
CA GLY A 394 -20.56 13.08 -11.66
C GLY A 394 -19.74 13.31 -10.39
N THR A 395 -19.56 14.58 -10.03
CA THR A 395 -18.77 15.01 -8.87
C THR A 395 -19.65 15.60 -7.79
N VAL A 396 -19.43 15.21 -6.53
CA VAL A 396 -19.99 15.87 -5.34
C VAL A 396 -18.84 16.39 -4.50
N ARG A 397 -18.88 17.67 -4.12
CA ARG A 397 -17.83 18.27 -3.31
C ARG A 397 -18.31 19.27 -2.27
N ASN A 398 -17.50 19.45 -1.22
CA ASN A 398 -17.70 20.47 -0.17
C ASN A 398 -19.11 20.45 0.47
N LEU A 399 -19.71 19.27 0.60
CA LEU A 399 -21.07 19.09 1.11
C LEU A 399 -21.03 18.52 2.53
N THR A 400 -21.84 19.10 3.43
CA THR A 400 -22.14 18.49 4.73
C THR A 400 -23.56 17.92 4.72
N VAL A 401 -23.72 16.65 5.09
CA VAL A 401 -25.01 15.98 5.19
C VAL A 401 -25.35 15.81 6.67
N GLY A 402 -26.43 16.46 7.10
CA GLY A 402 -26.96 16.46 8.45
C GLY A 402 -26.17 17.27 9.47
N ALA A 403 -26.68 17.22 10.69
CA ALA A 403 -26.03 17.68 11.90
C ALA A 403 -25.97 16.54 12.94
N GLU A 404 -25.15 16.72 13.98
CA GLU A 404 -25.11 15.78 15.10
C GLU A 404 -26.51 15.57 15.70
N GLY A 405 -26.91 14.31 15.86
CA GLY A 405 -28.23 13.93 16.35
C GLY A 405 -29.28 13.68 15.26
N ASP A 406 -29.00 14.01 14.00
CA ASP A 406 -29.85 13.63 12.87
C ASP A 406 -29.81 12.11 12.66
N VAL A 407 -30.98 11.51 12.40
CA VAL A 407 -31.13 10.06 12.22
C VAL A 407 -31.97 9.76 10.99
N TRP A 408 -31.44 8.93 10.09
CA TRP A 408 -32.17 8.38 8.95
C TRP A 408 -32.57 6.94 9.25
N THR A 409 -33.88 6.69 9.32
CA THR A 409 -34.44 5.37 9.58
C THR A 409 -34.63 4.59 8.27
N ILE A 410 -34.12 3.37 8.24
CA ILE A 410 -34.22 2.48 7.07
C ILE A 410 -35.06 1.25 7.44
N THR A 411 -36.16 1.02 6.73
CA THR A 411 -37.13 -0.06 6.99
C THR A 411 -37.40 -0.88 5.73
N GLY A 412 -38.19 -1.95 5.83
CA GLY A 412 -38.62 -2.76 4.69
C GLY A 412 -37.77 -4.01 4.50
N LYS A 413 -37.67 -4.50 3.27
CA LYS A 413 -36.93 -5.70 2.91
C LYS A 413 -35.88 -5.42 1.83
N CYS A 414 -34.63 -5.75 2.12
CA CYS A 414 -33.54 -5.61 1.17
C CYS A 414 -33.75 -6.53 -0.04
N ALA A 415 -33.48 -5.99 -1.22
CA ALA A 415 -33.20 -6.78 -2.42
C ALA A 415 -31.70 -6.67 -2.79
N ALA A 416 -31.24 -7.53 -3.69
CA ALA A 416 -29.85 -7.48 -4.14
C ALA A 416 -29.53 -6.12 -4.76
N GLY A 417 -28.50 -5.44 -4.25
CA GLY A 417 -28.15 -4.08 -4.66
C GLY A 417 -28.74 -2.97 -3.78
N THR A 418 -29.35 -3.32 -2.64
CA THR A 418 -29.77 -2.31 -1.65
C THR A 418 -28.54 -1.54 -1.17
N ALA A 419 -28.59 -0.22 -1.24
CA ALA A 419 -27.47 0.68 -1.00
C ALA A 419 -27.93 1.88 -0.17
N VAL A 420 -27.30 2.10 0.98
CA VAL A 420 -27.61 3.21 1.90
C VAL A 420 -26.34 4.00 2.22
N ALA A 421 -26.32 5.29 1.94
CA ALA A 421 -25.25 6.15 2.41
C ALA A 421 -25.65 7.61 2.59
N GLY A 422 -24.84 8.36 3.34
CA GLY A 422 -25.10 9.78 3.61
C GLY A 422 -25.02 10.61 2.33
N VAL A 423 -23.98 10.39 1.50
CA VAL A 423 -23.79 11.16 0.26
C VAL A 423 -24.37 10.43 -0.94
N ALA A 424 -23.79 9.28 -1.32
CA ALA A 424 -24.17 8.57 -2.55
C ALA A 424 -24.44 7.09 -2.29
N ALA A 425 -25.66 6.63 -2.54
CA ALA A 425 -25.99 5.21 -2.37
C ALA A 425 -25.20 4.33 -3.37
N THR A 426 -25.30 4.64 -4.66
CA THR A 426 -24.60 3.90 -5.73
C THR A 426 -23.74 4.85 -6.56
N THR A 427 -22.58 4.36 -7.02
CA THR A 427 -21.72 5.12 -7.94
C THR A 427 -21.35 4.33 -9.18
N VAL A 428 -21.23 5.05 -10.29
CA VAL A 428 -20.80 4.55 -11.59
C VAL A 428 -19.35 4.99 -11.84
N GLU A 429 -18.66 4.27 -12.71
CA GLU A 429 -17.27 4.56 -13.08
C GLU A 429 -17.11 6.03 -13.51
N GLY A 430 -16.13 6.71 -12.89
CA GLY A 430 -15.86 8.14 -13.11
C GLY A 430 -16.44 9.07 -12.03
N ALA A 431 -17.26 8.56 -11.11
CA ALA A 431 -17.77 9.35 -10.00
C ALA A 431 -16.66 9.86 -9.07
N VAL A 432 -16.85 11.06 -8.53
CA VAL A 432 -15.91 11.70 -7.57
C VAL A 432 -16.68 12.25 -6.38
N ILE A 433 -16.22 11.93 -5.16
CA ILE A 433 -16.72 12.55 -3.93
C ILE A 433 -15.53 13.13 -3.18
N GLU A 434 -15.49 14.45 -3.00
CA GLU A 434 -14.38 15.11 -2.33
C GLU A 434 -14.83 16.05 -1.22
N LYS A 435 -14.11 16.05 -0.08
CA LYS A 435 -14.36 17.00 1.03
C LYS A 435 -15.81 17.01 1.52
N CYS A 436 -16.47 15.86 1.51
CA CYS A 436 -17.84 15.71 1.99
C CYS A 436 -17.85 15.17 3.42
N THR A 437 -18.82 15.62 4.23
CA THR A 437 -19.00 15.18 5.61
C THR A 437 -20.38 14.58 5.82
N ASN A 438 -20.47 13.40 6.42
CA ASN A 438 -21.73 12.83 6.91
C ASN A 438 -21.82 12.95 8.43
N ASN A 439 -22.88 13.58 8.92
CA ASN A 439 -23.24 13.66 10.33
C ASN A 439 -24.57 12.94 10.64
N VAL A 440 -25.21 12.31 9.65
CA VAL A 440 -26.49 11.58 9.84
C VAL A 440 -26.21 10.14 10.23
N SER A 441 -26.73 9.73 11.39
CA SER A 441 -26.70 8.34 11.83
C SER A 441 -27.77 7.50 11.12
N PHE A 442 -27.47 6.23 10.89
CA PHE A 442 -28.42 5.28 10.32
C PHE A 442 -28.98 4.35 11.39
N ASP A 443 -30.31 4.37 11.56
CA ASP A 443 -31.03 3.33 12.29
C ASP A 443 -31.58 2.31 11.28
N PHE A 444 -30.81 1.25 11.05
CA PHE A 444 -31.15 0.23 10.07
C PHE A 444 -32.01 -0.85 10.71
N GLN A 445 -33.27 -0.90 10.30
CA GLN A 445 -34.31 -1.83 10.77
C GLN A 445 -34.86 -2.74 9.64
N ALA A 446 -34.29 -2.67 8.44
CA ALA A 446 -34.74 -3.45 7.30
C ALA A 446 -34.32 -4.93 7.41
N GLU A 447 -35.16 -5.83 6.89
CA GLU A 447 -34.86 -7.26 6.77
C GLU A 447 -33.85 -7.46 5.63
N ASP A 448 -32.63 -7.87 5.96
CA ASP A 448 -31.66 -8.39 4.99
C ASP A 448 -31.73 -9.92 4.97
N ALA A 449 -32.33 -10.48 3.93
CA ALA A 449 -32.48 -11.92 3.80
C ALA A 449 -31.13 -12.60 3.50
N LYS A 450 -31.05 -13.90 3.77
CA LYS A 450 -29.82 -14.69 3.56
C LYS A 450 -29.27 -14.53 2.13
N ASP A 451 -27.97 -14.25 2.04
CA ASP A 451 -27.20 -14.12 0.80
C ASP A 451 -27.71 -13.01 -0.15
N VAL A 452 -28.42 -12.01 0.39
CA VAL A 452 -28.81 -10.79 -0.31
C VAL A 452 -27.75 -9.72 -0.05
N LEU A 453 -27.15 -9.18 -1.12
CA LEU A 453 -26.17 -8.11 -0.99
C LEU A 453 -26.89 -6.79 -0.65
N ALA A 454 -26.57 -6.27 0.53
CA ALA A 454 -26.85 -4.90 0.94
C ALA A 454 -25.55 -4.18 1.33
N SER A 455 -25.47 -2.88 1.07
CA SER A 455 -24.31 -2.05 1.41
C SER A 455 -24.76 -0.80 2.18
N ILE A 456 -24.08 -0.49 3.27
CA ILE A 456 -24.36 0.66 4.13
C ILE A 456 -23.05 1.36 4.45
N ALA A 457 -22.97 2.66 4.22
CA ALA A 457 -21.82 3.45 4.65
C ALA A 457 -22.10 4.92 4.92
N GLY A 458 -21.19 5.62 5.58
CA GLY A 458 -21.34 7.06 5.84
C GLY A 458 -21.28 7.92 4.57
N ILE A 459 -20.39 7.60 3.63
CA ILE A 459 -20.18 8.41 2.42
C ILE A 459 -20.77 7.74 1.17
N ALA A 460 -20.31 6.55 0.80
CA ALA A 460 -20.76 5.84 -0.39
C ALA A 460 -21.04 4.35 -0.15
N ALA A 461 -22.19 3.82 -0.57
CA ALA A 461 -22.55 2.45 -0.22
C ALA A 461 -21.97 1.42 -1.21
N ASP A 462 -22.41 1.40 -2.46
CA ASP A 462 -21.90 0.49 -3.50
C ASP A 462 -21.17 1.28 -4.59
N ALA A 463 -19.84 1.17 -4.59
CA ALA A 463 -18.95 2.03 -5.35
C ALA A 463 -18.17 1.28 -6.41
N SER A 464 -18.37 1.62 -7.69
CA SER A 464 -17.62 1.09 -8.83
C SER A 464 -16.85 2.21 -9.53
N GLY A 465 -15.52 2.12 -9.63
CA GLY A 465 -14.69 3.16 -10.26
C GLY A 465 -14.82 4.55 -9.64
N LEU A 466 -15.00 4.60 -8.31
CA LEU A 466 -15.19 5.83 -7.53
C LEU A 466 -13.86 6.40 -7.05
N THR A 467 -13.71 7.72 -7.11
CA THR A 467 -12.67 8.44 -6.34
C THR A 467 -13.31 9.11 -5.13
N VAL A 468 -12.85 8.77 -3.92
CA VAL A 468 -13.24 9.43 -2.66
C VAL A 468 -12.02 10.06 -2.02
N THR A 469 -12.03 11.37 -1.76
CA THR A 469 -10.90 12.03 -1.10
C THR A 469 -11.31 13.06 -0.05
N GLY A 470 -10.58 13.13 1.06
CA GLY A 470 -10.81 14.16 2.09
C GLY A 470 -12.19 14.11 2.77
N CYS A 471 -12.88 12.97 2.71
CA CYS A 471 -14.25 12.84 3.24
C CYS A 471 -14.27 12.36 4.69
N THR A 472 -15.27 12.78 5.45
CA THR A 472 -15.39 12.46 6.88
C THR A 472 -16.77 11.88 7.21
N ASN A 473 -16.81 10.75 7.92
CA ASN A 473 -18.03 10.27 8.57
C ASN A 473 -17.96 10.50 10.07
N ASN A 474 -18.85 11.32 10.62
CA ASN A 474 -18.97 11.56 12.06
C ASN A 474 -20.11 10.76 12.71
N ALA A 475 -20.91 10.06 11.90
CA ALA A 475 -22.13 9.45 12.35
C ALA A 475 -22.01 7.95 12.60
N ASP A 476 -22.69 7.49 13.65
CA ASP A 476 -22.81 6.09 13.98
C ASP A 476 -23.69 5.35 12.97
N ILE A 477 -23.31 4.10 12.68
CA ILE A 477 -24.08 3.20 11.82
C ILE A 477 -24.32 1.91 12.58
N HIS A 478 -25.55 1.72 13.06
CA HIS A 478 -25.93 0.57 13.86
C HIS A 478 -26.98 -0.27 13.14
N VAL A 479 -26.63 -1.52 12.89
CA VAL A 479 -27.53 -2.57 12.42
C VAL A 479 -27.86 -3.47 13.59
N LYS A 480 -29.16 -3.63 13.88
CA LYS A 480 -29.66 -4.43 15.01
C LYS A 480 -29.70 -5.91 14.64
N ASP A 481 -30.87 -6.43 14.29
CA ASP A 481 -31.05 -7.83 13.90
C ASP A 481 -30.87 -8.00 12.40
N LEU A 482 -30.12 -9.03 12.00
CA LEU A 482 -29.87 -9.36 10.61
C LEU A 482 -30.14 -10.85 10.35
N VAL A 483 -31.02 -11.15 9.38
CA VAL A 483 -31.26 -12.55 8.95
C VAL A 483 -30.09 -13.06 8.10
N ASN A 484 -29.39 -12.16 7.39
CA ASN A 484 -28.25 -12.49 6.56
C ASN A 484 -27.03 -12.90 7.40
N THR A 485 -26.59 -14.15 7.24
CA THR A 485 -25.39 -14.70 7.89
C THR A 485 -24.20 -14.84 6.95
N GLY A 486 -24.28 -14.26 5.73
CA GLY A 486 -23.23 -14.34 4.73
C GLY A 486 -22.01 -13.48 5.12
N ASN A 487 -20.80 -14.04 5.03
CA ASN A 487 -19.53 -13.34 5.35
C ASN A 487 -18.73 -12.89 4.10
N GLY A 488 -19.26 -13.17 2.91
CA GLY A 488 -18.63 -12.91 1.62
C GLY A 488 -19.15 -11.63 0.95
N GLY A 489 -18.92 -11.50 -0.35
CA GLY A 489 -19.46 -10.38 -1.16
C GLY A 489 -20.98 -10.41 -1.37
N LYS A 490 -21.69 -11.37 -0.76
CA LYS A 490 -23.16 -11.45 -0.70
C LYS A 490 -23.73 -11.18 0.70
N GLY A 491 -22.86 -10.95 1.69
CA GLY A 491 -23.27 -10.47 3.00
C GLY A 491 -23.49 -8.97 3.01
N LEU A 492 -23.96 -8.44 4.13
CA LEU A 492 -23.98 -7.00 4.40
C LEU A 492 -22.57 -6.42 4.32
N GLN A 493 -22.41 -5.30 3.63
CA GLN A 493 -21.17 -4.53 3.56
C GLN A 493 -21.34 -3.25 4.39
N LEU A 494 -20.64 -3.13 5.52
CA LEU A 494 -20.76 -2.01 6.45
C LEU A 494 -19.45 -1.23 6.51
N ALA A 495 -19.50 0.10 6.37
CA ALA A 495 -18.32 0.93 6.55
C ALA A 495 -18.58 2.38 6.98
N GLY A 496 -17.56 3.05 7.49
CA GLY A 496 -17.63 4.49 7.76
C GLY A 496 -17.58 5.32 6.48
N ILE A 497 -16.74 4.93 5.51
CA ILE A 497 -16.57 5.68 4.25
C ILE A 497 -17.24 4.97 3.08
N VAL A 498 -16.75 3.78 2.69
CA VAL A 498 -17.28 3.04 1.52
C VAL A 498 -17.70 1.62 1.87
N GLY A 499 -18.97 1.27 1.67
CA GLY A 499 -19.47 -0.07 2.02
C GLY A 499 -18.79 -1.16 1.17
N TYR A 500 -18.89 -1.04 -0.15
CA TYR A 500 -18.24 -1.92 -1.11
C TYR A 500 -17.53 -1.08 -2.18
N ALA A 501 -16.19 -1.09 -2.18
CA ALA A 501 -15.36 -0.47 -3.21
C ALA A 501 -14.87 -1.50 -4.23
N LYS A 502 -15.16 -1.29 -5.52
CA LYS A 502 -14.75 -2.15 -6.65
C LYS A 502 -14.27 -1.39 -7.89
N ALA A 503 -13.73 -2.12 -8.86
CA ALA A 503 -13.38 -1.63 -10.19
C ALA A 503 -12.47 -0.38 -10.19
N SER A 504 -11.26 -0.50 -9.62
CA SER A 504 -10.26 0.57 -9.53
C SER A 504 -10.68 1.78 -8.70
N SER A 505 -11.63 1.61 -7.77
CA SER A 505 -11.97 2.68 -6.82
C SER A 505 -10.74 3.08 -5.99
N ALA A 506 -10.63 4.38 -5.69
CA ALA A 506 -9.54 4.98 -4.93
C ALA A 506 -10.11 5.80 -3.76
N ILE A 507 -9.75 5.42 -2.54
CA ILE A 507 -10.21 6.07 -1.31
C ILE A 507 -8.99 6.65 -0.61
N SER A 508 -8.91 7.97 -0.46
CA SER A 508 -7.75 8.63 0.13
C SER A 508 -8.10 9.70 1.16
N GLU A 509 -7.26 9.89 2.17
CA GLU A 509 -7.36 11.04 3.10
C GLU A 509 -8.73 11.14 3.81
N CYS A 510 -9.41 10.01 3.99
CA CYS A 510 -10.74 9.96 4.59
C CYS A 510 -10.68 9.59 6.08
N ILE A 511 -11.64 10.09 6.85
CA ILE A 511 -11.70 9.91 8.31
C ILE A 511 -13.06 9.33 8.72
N ASN A 512 -13.06 8.21 9.44
CA ASN A 512 -14.25 7.73 10.13
C ASN A 512 -14.14 8.02 11.63
N ASN A 513 -15.07 8.78 12.19
CA ASN A 513 -15.21 9.05 13.62
C ASN A 513 -16.40 8.30 14.25
N GLY A 514 -17.37 7.86 13.44
CA GLY A 514 -18.58 7.19 13.93
C GLY A 514 -18.37 5.71 14.29
N ASP A 515 -19.10 5.24 15.29
CA ASP A 515 -19.10 3.84 15.71
C ASP A 515 -19.94 2.98 14.75
N LEU A 516 -19.42 1.81 14.40
CA LEU A 516 -20.05 0.90 13.44
C LEU A 516 -20.36 -0.45 14.09
N SER A 517 -21.60 -0.92 13.93
CA SER A 517 -22.00 -2.26 14.39
C SER A 517 -22.92 -2.99 13.41
N ALA A 518 -22.62 -4.27 13.19
CA ALA A 518 -23.54 -5.22 12.58
C ALA A 518 -23.19 -6.68 12.97
N PRO A 519 -24.19 -7.55 13.22
CA PRO A 519 -23.98 -8.92 13.71
C PRO A 519 -23.36 -9.88 12.68
N ALA A 520 -23.43 -9.58 11.38
CA ALA A 520 -22.86 -10.40 10.30
C ALA A 520 -22.35 -9.55 9.13
N GLY A 521 -21.86 -10.19 8.07
CA GLY A 521 -21.33 -9.52 6.88
C GLY A 521 -19.85 -9.17 6.96
N ARG A 522 -19.46 -8.07 6.32
CA ARG A 522 -18.11 -7.50 6.39
C ARG A 522 -18.18 -6.08 6.91
N GLY A 523 -17.32 -5.74 7.86
CA GLY A 523 -17.30 -4.42 8.51
C GLY A 523 -15.90 -3.82 8.54
N GLY A 524 -15.75 -2.59 8.08
CA GLY A 524 -14.48 -1.86 8.23
C GLY A 524 -14.68 -0.40 8.54
N GLY A 525 -13.81 0.20 9.36
CA GLY A 525 -13.92 1.62 9.68
C GLY A 525 -13.87 2.52 8.45
N ILE A 526 -13.08 2.15 7.44
CA ILE A 526 -13.01 2.86 6.16
C ILE A 526 -13.81 2.13 5.08
N VAL A 527 -13.55 0.84 4.86
CA VAL A 527 -14.20 0.06 3.78
C VAL A 527 -14.75 -1.29 4.27
N GLY A 528 -15.95 -1.67 3.87
CA GLY A 528 -16.52 -2.99 4.20
C GLY A 528 -15.84 -4.10 3.39
N THR A 529 -15.96 -4.02 2.06
CA THR A 529 -15.20 -4.85 1.11
C THR A 529 -14.42 -4.02 0.11
N LEU A 530 -13.16 -4.38 -0.07
CA LEU A 530 -12.26 -3.81 -1.08
C LEU A 530 -11.97 -4.87 -2.15
N THR A 531 -12.33 -4.60 -3.40
CA THR A 531 -12.06 -5.50 -4.53
C THR A 531 -11.42 -4.73 -5.68
N ASP A 532 -10.23 -5.11 -6.12
CA ASP A 532 -9.54 -4.41 -7.22
C ASP A 532 -9.50 -2.87 -7.02
N ALA A 533 -9.14 -2.42 -5.81
CA ALA A 533 -9.30 -1.04 -5.35
C ALA A 533 -8.24 -0.67 -4.29
N THR A 534 -8.09 0.62 -4.00
CA THR A 534 -7.01 1.16 -3.14
C THR A 534 -7.55 2.03 -2.01
N VAL A 535 -6.91 1.94 -0.84
CA VAL A 535 -7.17 2.81 0.33
C VAL A 535 -5.85 3.43 0.79
N LYS A 536 -5.79 4.75 0.95
CA LYS A 536 -4.54 5.44 1.28
C LYS A 536 -4.71 6.60 2.26
N ASN A 537 -3.79 6.78 3.21
CA ASN A 537 -3.80 7.93 4.13
C ASN A 537 -5.11 8.11 4.90
N CYS A 538 -5.87 7.03 5.15
CA CYS A 538 -7.15 7.09 5.83
C CYS A 538 -7.02 6.81 7.32
N ILE A 539 -7.94 7.35 8.12
CA ILE A 539 -7.93 7.24 9.59
C ILE A 539 -9.27 6.72 10.08
N ASN A 540 -9.27 5.63 10.83
CA ASN A 540 -10.43 5.19 11.61
C ASN A 540 -10.24 5.56 13.09
N ASN A 541 -11.13 6.38 13.63
CA ASN A 541 -11.24 6.72 15.05
C ASN A 541 -12.41 6.01 15.74
N GLY A 542 -13.45 5.65 14.98
CA GLY A 542 -14.65 5.00 15.51
C GLY A 542 -14.45 3.54 15.91
N THR A 543 -15.23 3.07 16.87
CA THR A 543 -15.25 1.67 17.31
C THR A 543 -15.95 0.80 16.29
N ILE A 544 -15.37 -0.36 16.00
CA ILE A 544 -15.98 -1.38 15.13
C ILE A 544 -16.34 -2.57 16.00
N GLU A 545 -17.63 -2.87 16.15
CA GLU A 545 -18.13 -3.90 17.06
C GLU A 545 -19.09 -4.83 16.32
N ASP A 546 -18.82 -6.14 16.29
CA ASP A 546 -19.83 -7.09 15.83
C ASP A 546 -20.84 -7.42 16.94
N ASP A 547 -22.02 -7.91 16.56
CA ASP A 547 -23.05 -8.44 17.46
C ASP A 547 -23.29 -7.65 18.78
N LYS A 548 -23.18 -6.31 18.74
CA LYS A 548 -23.29 -5.42 19.90
C LYS A 548 -24.56 -5.64 20.73
N PHE A 549 -25.63 -6.08 20.08
CA PHE A 549 -26.94 -6.32 20.68
C PHE A 549 -27.19 -7.80 21.05
N GLY A 550 -26.25 -8.69 20.78
CA GLY A 550 -26.27 -10.10 21.21
C GLY A 550 -27.26 -10.99 20.47
N GLN A 551 -27.48 -10.77 19.17
CA GLN A 551 -28.32 -11.64 18.32
C GLN A 551 -27.77 -13.07 18.25
N HIS A 552 -26.45 -13.22 18.29
CA HIS A 552 -25.76 -14.51 18.17
C HIS A 552 -25.05 -14.93 19.47
N ALA A 553 -25.38 -14.31 20.60
CA ALA A 553 -24.81 -14.66 21.89
C ALA A 553 -24.99 -16.16 22.20
N GLY A 554 -23.86 -16.85 22.45
CA GLY A 554 -23.83 -18.30 22.74
C GLY A 554 -23.96 -19.22 21.51
N ASN A 555 -23.94 -18.69 20.28
CA ASN A 555 -23.91 -19.50 19.07
C ASN A 555 -22.47 -19.79 18.62
N ASP A 556 -21.97 -20.98 18.93
CA ASP A 556 -20.60 -21.41 18.60
C ASP A 556 -20.29 -21.45 17.10
N SER A 557 -21.29 -21.42 16.21
CA SER A 557 -21.11 -21.41 14.75
C SER A 557 -21.07 -20.00 14.15
N ALA A 558 -21.35 -18.96 14.94
CA ALA A 558 -21.47 -17.59 14.44
C ALA A 558 -20.13 -16.94 14.09
N TYR A 559 -19.00 -17.51 14.52
CA TYR A 559 -17.65 -17.05 14.13
C TYR A 559 -17.47 -16.92 12.62
N GLY A 560 -18.21 -17.72 11.84
CA GLY A 560 -18.22 -17.71 10.39
C GLY A 560 -19.15 -16.67 9.75
N TYR A 561 -19.88 -15.84 10.48
CA TYR A 561 -20.85 -14.89 9.89
C TYR A 561 -20.25 -13.52 9.60
N LYS A 562 -19.11 -13.18 10.21
CA LYS A 562 -18.51 -11.85 10.14
C LYS A 562 -17.04 -11.90 9.70
N ARG A 563 -16.58 -10.82 9.06
CA ARG A 563 -15.16 -10.46 8.93
C ARG A 563 -15.04 -8.97 9.18
N MET A 564 -14.13 -8.56 10.05
CA MET A 564 -14.05 -7.14 10.43
C MET A 564 -12.63 -6.64 10.63
N GLY A 565 -12.39 -5.42 10.20
CA GLY A 565 -11.12 -4.73 10.38
C GLY A 565 -11.32 -3.31 10.90
N GLY A 566 -10.34 -2.76 11.60
CA GLY A 566 -10.35 -1.33 11.94
C GLY A 566 -10.33 -0.44 10.69
N LEU A 567 -9.71 -0.90 9.60
CA LEU A 567 -9.73 -0.20 8.30
C LEU A 567 -10.65 -0.88 7.29
N VAL A 568 -10.46 -2.17 7.03
CA VAL A 568 -11.17 -2.91 5.97
C VAL A 568 -11.74 -4.24 6.46
N GLY A 569 -13.01 -4.55 6.16
CA GLY A 569 -13.61 -5.82 6.56
C GLY A 569 -13.01 -7.03 5.82
N GLY A 570 -12.86 -6.93 4.50
CA GLY A 570 -12.13 -7.93 3.72
C GLY A 570 -11.70 -7.47 2.33
N THR A 571 -10.63 -8.07 1.83
CA THR A 571 -10.03 -7.75 0.53
C THR A 571 -10.08 -8.93 -0.44
N SER A 572 -10.17 -8.64 -1.74
CA SER A 572 -10.10 -9.62 -2.85
C SER A 572 -9.56 -8.98 -4.13
N GLY A 573 -8.99 -9.76 -5.03
CA GLY A 573 -8.40 -9.21 -6.25
C GLY A 573 -7.15 -8.36 -5.96
N THR A 574 -6.86 -7.41 -6.83
CA THR A 574 -5.66 -6.57 -6.75
C THR A 574 -5.93 -5.35 -5.87
N THR A 575 -5.56 -5.42 -4.59
CA THR A 575 -5.88 -4.36 -3.61
C THR A 575 -4.64 -3.86 -2.88
N SER A 576 -4.62 -2.58 -2.53
CA SER A 576 -3.62 -1.99 -1.63
C SER A 576 -4.25 -1.12 -0.55
N ILE A 577 -3.67 -1.18 0.66
CA ILE A 577 -4.03 -0.38 1.83
C ILE A 577 -2.72 0.23 2.35
N GLU A 578 -2.56 1.54 2.19
CA GLU A 578 -1.28 2.23 2.33
C GLU A 578 -1.38 3.36 3.36
N ASP A 579 -0.42 3.45 4.27
CA ASP A 579 -0.23 4.61 5.14
C ASP A 579 -1.48 4.99 5.96
N CYS A 580 -2.32 4.00 6.28
CA CYS A 580 -3.57 4.19 7.00
C CYS A 580 -3.40 3.95 8.51
N THR A 581 -4.21 4.63 9.32
CA THR A 581 -4.17 4.51 10.79
C THR A 581 -5.49 4.04 11.36
N ASN A 582 -5.47 2.98 12.17
CA ASN A 582 -6.60 2.62 13.03
C ASN A 582 -6.34 3.08 14.46
N ASN A 583 -7.09 4.06 14.93
CA ASN A 583 -7.16 4.49 16.33
C ASN A 583 -8.32 3.84 17.10
N GLY A 584 -9.40 3.45 16.39
CA GLY A 584 -10.61 2.88 16.97
C GLY A 584 -10.43 1.47 17.52
N THR A 585 -11.20 1.15 18.56
CA THR A 585 -11.23 -0.22 19.13
C THR A 585 -12.01 -1.15 18.20
N VAL A 586 -11.56 -2.39 18.06
CA VAL A 586 -12.24 -3.43 17.27
C VAL A 586 -12.66 -4.57 18.20
N ILE A 587 -13.95 -4.88 18.25
CA ILE A 587 -14.54 -5.80 19.23
C ILE A 587 -15.31 -6.90 18.49
N THR A 588 -14.98 -8.17 18.75
CA THR A 588 -15.73 -9.32 18.26
C THR A 588 -16.28 -10.19 19.40
N HIS A 589 -17.59 -10.29 19.49
CA HIS A 589 -18.33 -11.13 20.44
C HIS A 589 -18.44 -12.58 19.94
N ILE A 590 -18.53 -12.78 18.62
CA ILE A 590 -18.70 -14.11 18.01
C ILE A 590 -17.38 -14.77 17.60
N GLY A 591 -16.24 -14.13 17.85
CA GLY A 591 -14.91 -14.68 17.59
C GLY A 591 -14.56 -14.77 16.10
N CYS A 592 -15.00 -13.81 15.29
CA CYS A 592 -14.80 -13.84 13.85
C CYS A 592 -13.38 -13.41 13.43
N ARG A 593 -13.09 -13.39 12.12
CA ARG A 593 -11.80 -12.86 11.61
C ARG A 593 -11.71 -11.36 11.86
N THR A 594 -10.91 -10.98 12.84
CA THR A 594 -10.87 -9.62 13.39
C THR A 594 -9.44 -9.07 13.37
N GLY A 595 -9.25 -7.97 12.65
CA GLY A 595 -7.94 -7.31 12.51
C GLY A 595 -7.95 -5.84 12.91
N GLY A 596 -6.84 -5.31 13.41
CA GLY A 596 -6.68 -3.86 13.54
C GLY A 596 -6.66 -3.14 12.19
N PHE A 597 -6.10 -3.77 11.15
CA PHE A 597 -6.22 -3.28 9.77
C PHE A 597 -7.36 -3.98 9.04
N VAL A 598 -7.26 -5.30 8.89
CA VAL A 598 -8.13 -6.05 7.97
C VAL A 598 -8.66 -7.33 8.60
N GLY A 599 -9.96 -7.61 8.47
CA GLY A 599 -10.52 -8.89 8.91
C GLY A 599 -9.98 -10.06 8.08
N HIS A 600 -10.27 -10.05 6.78
CA HIS A 600 -9.76 -11.05 5.84
C HIS A 600 -8.94 -10.42 4.72
N ASN A 601 -7.63 -10.67 4.71
CA ASN A 601 -6.71 -10.08 3.77
C ASN A 601 -6.25 -11.04 2.65
N SER A 602 -6.32 -10.57 1.42
CA SER A 602 -5.65 -11.14 0.25
C SER A 602 -4.88 -10.11 -0.59
N GLY A 603 -4.85 -8.84 -0.15
CA GLY A 603 -4.16 -7.73 -0.81
C GLY A 603 -2.94 -7.24 -0.05
N ASN A 604 -2.36 -6.14 -0.51
CA ASN A 604 -1.14 -5.56 0.05
C ASN A 604 -1.45 -4.51 1.12
N LEU A 605 -0.82 -4.61 2.28
CA LEU A 605 -0.85 -3.62 3.36
C LEU A 605 0.57 -3.09 3.53
N SER A 606 0.72 -1.77 3.47
CA SER A 606 2.01 -1.12 3.70
C SER A 606 1.89 0.15 4.53
N GLY A 607 2.88 0.41 5.39
CA GLY A 607 2.97 1.68 6.13
C GLY A 607 1.86 1.94 7.15
N CYS A 608 0.97 0.96 7.40
CA CYS A 608 -0.20 1.16 8.24
C CYS A 608 0.13 1.07 9.74
N VAL A 609 -0.63 1.80 10.58
CA VAL A 609 -0.41 1.86 12.04
C VAL A 609 -1.69 1.52 12.80
N ASN A 610 -1.65 0.49 13.65
CA ASN A 610 -2.75 0.13 14.54
C ASN A 610 -2.46 0.62 15.96
N LYS A 611 -3.20 1.63 16.41
CA LYS A 611 -3.20 2.13 17.79
C LYS A 611 -4.40 1.63 18.59
N GLY A 612 -5.47 1.23 17.92
CA GLY A 612 -6.68 0.68 18.54
C GLY A 612 -6.46 -0.66 19.25
N ASN A 613 -7.27 -0.91 20.28
CA ASN A 613 -7.32 -2.20 20.96
C ASN A 613 -8.20 -3.18 20.19
N ILE A 614 -7.82 -4.46 20.19
CA ILE A 614 -8.54 -5.53 19.49
C ILE A 614 -8.96 -6.59 20.51
N PHE A 615 -10.27 -6.76 20.71
CA PHE A 615 -10.81 -7.72 21.67
C PHE A 615 -11.66 -8.74 20.94
N GLY A 616 -11.47 -10.02 21.25
CA GLY A 616 -12.23 -11.07 20.61
C GLY A 616 -12.38 -12.33 21.42
N LEU A 617 -13.50 -13.03 21.23
CA LEU A 617 -13.70 -14.36 21.80
C LEU A 617 -12.62 -15.34 21.29
N ALA A 618 -11.93 -16.02 22.20
CA ALA A 618 -10.83 -16.93 21.87
C ALA A 618 -11.26 -18.37 21.49
N ALA A 619 -12.55 -18.60 21.21
CA ALA A 619 -13.15 -19.94 21.13
C ALA A 619 -12.72 -20.80 19.92
N HIS A 620 -12.06 -20.21 18.91
CA HIS A 620 -11.66 -20.90 17.68
C HIS A 620 -10.20 -20.65 17.33
N ASP A 621 -9.51 -21.66 16.80
CA ASP A 621 -8.06 -21.59 16.52
C ASP A 621 -7.73 -20.80 15.23
N ASP A 622 -8.67 -20.72 14.29
CA ASP A 622 -8.48 -20.09 12.98
C ASP A 622 -9.21 -18.73 12.81
N HIS A 623 -9.92 -18.28 13.85
CA HIS A 623 -10.66 -17.02 13.88
C HIS A 623 -10.46 -16.31 15.23
N GLY A 624 -10.41 -14.98 15.21
CA GLY A 624 -10.20 -14.18 16.42
C GLY A 624 -9.45 -12.88 16.14
N ALA A 625 -9.07 -12.23 17.24
CA ALA A 625 -8.41 -10.94 17.27
C ALA A 625 -6.91 -11.02 16.91
N GLY A 626 -6.47 -10.12 16.04
CA GLY A 626 -5.05 -9.80 15.81
C GLY A 626 -4.86 -8.31 15.55
N TRP A 627 -3.76 -7.72 16.01
CA TRP A 627 -3.54 -6.28 15.80
C TRP A 627 -3.34 -5.91 14.33
N ALA A 628 -2.87 -6.84 13.49
CA ALA A 628 -2.70 -6.62 12.05
C ALA A 628 -3.93 -7.09 11.28
N ALA A 629 -4.18 -8.39 11.29
CA ALA A 629 -5.31 -8.99 10.56
C ALA A 629 -5.92 -10.21 11.26
N GLY A 630 -7.19 -10.48 10.96
CA GLY A 630 -7.81 -11.74 11.37
C GLY A 630 -7.29 -12.93 10.56
N PHE A 631 -6.99 -12.71 9.27
CA PHE A 631 -6.39 -13.68 8.36
C PHE A 631 -5.68 -12.95 7.21
N THR A 632 -4.58 -13.51 6.69
CA THR A 632 -3.95 -13.07 5.44
C THR A 632 -3.53 -14.25 4.58
N THR A 633 -3.66 -14.15 3.24
CA THR A 633 -3.31 -15.25 2.31
C THR A 633 -1.81 -15.51 2.21
N ASN A 634 -0.98 -14.47 2.25
CA ASN A 634 0.47 -14.52 2.20
C ASN A 634 1.10 -13.62 3.28
N LYS A 635 2.30 -13.94 3.75
CA LYS A 635 3.08 -13.12 4.70
C LYS A 635 3.59 -11.82 4.09
N ASP A 636 3.91 -11.84 2.79
CA ASP A 636 4.43 -10.67 2.06
C ASP A 636 3.36 -9.59 1.83
N ASN A 637 2.11 -9.89 2.16
CA ASN A 637 1.00 -8.97 2.05
C ASN A 637 0.99 -7.91 3.16
N ILE A 638 1.78 -8.05 4.22
CA ILE A 638 1.80 -7.08 5.33
C ILE A 638 3.26 -6.69 5.56
N VAL A 639 3.61 -5.48 5.17
CA VAL A 639 4.98 -4.97 5.21
C VAL A 639 5.04 -3.56 5.75
N ASN A 640 6.08 -3.21 6.49
CA ASN A 640 6.29 -1.89 7.08
C ASN A 640 5.10 -1.39 7.94
N CYS A 641 4.29 -2.30 8.47
CA CYS A 641 3.16 -1.95 9.33
C CYS A 641 3.57 -1.97 10.82
N THR A 642 2.92 -1.15 11.65
CA THR A 642 3.27 -0.98 13.07
C THR A 642 2.08 -1.29 14.00
N GLY A 643 2.30 -2.14 15.01
CA GLY A 643 1.34 -2.41 16.09
C GLY A 643 1.66 -1.67 17.40
N LYS A 644 0.69 -0.95 17.98
CA LYS A 644 0.82 -0.21 19.26
C LYS A 644 -0.22 -0.55 20.34
N GLY A 645 -1.46 -0.86 19.94
CA GLY A 645 -2.58 -1.14 20.85
C GLY A 645 -2.47 -2.47 21.62
N ARG A 646 -3.58 -2.95 22.19
CA ARG A 646 -3.65 -4.24 22.91
C ARG A 646 -4.46 -5.27 22.14
N VAL A 647 -4.16 -6.55 22.38
CA VAL A 647 -4.91 -7.68 21.80
C VAL A 647 -5.29 -8.64 22.92
N GLY A 648 -6.59 -8.84 23.13
CA GLY A 648 -7.09 -9.60 24.27
C GLY A 648 -8.38 -10.35 24.03
N ASP A 649 -8.83 -11.06 25.06
CA ASP A 649 -10.13 -11.72 25.09
C ASP A 649 -11.26 -10.69 25.23
N ILE A 650 -12.45 -11.04 24.75
CA ILE A 650 -13.64 -10.18 24.82
C ILE A 650 -13.99 -9.74 26.26
N SER A 651 -13.73 -10.59 27.26
CA SER A 651 -13.93 -10.27 28.68
C SER A 651 -13.07 -9.10 29.18
N GLN A 652 -12.02 -8.72 28.44
CA GLN A 652 -11.09 -7.65 28.79
C GLN A 652 -11.46 -6.31 28.14
N LYS A 653 -12.53 -6.23 27.34
CA LYS A 653 -12.91 -5.00 26.63
C LYS A 653 -13.17 -3.80 27.57
N ASP A 654 -13.71 -4.07 28.76
CA ASP A 654 -14.03 -3.06 29.78
C ASP A 654 -12.88 -2.84 30.77
N THR A 655 -11.82 -3.65 30.68
CA THR A 655 -10.55 -3.49 31.43
C THR A 655 -9.34 -3.71 30.50
N PRO A 656 -9.14 -2.84 29.48
CA PRO A 656 -8.13 -3.03 28.44
C PRO A 656 -6.72 -3.29 28.97
N GLU A 657 -6.37 -2.73 30.12
CA GLU A 657 -5.04 -2.83 30.72
C GLU A 657 -4.64 -4.26 31.10
N ALA A 658 -5.63 -5.14 31.29
CA ALA A 658 -5.41 -6.56 31.56
C ALA A 658 -5.02 -7.36 30.30
N ALA A 659 -5.26 -6.80 29.10
CA ALA A 659 -4.93 -7.46 27.85
C ALA A 659 -3.45 -7.27 27.47
N PRO A 660 -2.80 -8.27 26.85
CA PRO A 660 -1.46 -8.13 26.30
C PRO A 660 -1.33 -6.95 25.33
N HIS A 661 -0.18 -6.29 25.36
CA HIS A 661 0.19 -5.33 24.30
C HIS A 661 0.35 -6.03 22.95
N ALA A 662 0.29 -5.26 21.87
CA ALA A 662 0.67 -5.73 20.55
C ALA A 662 2.09 -6.33 20.59
N SER A 663 2.21 -7.54 20.06
CA SER A 663 3.41 -8.36 19.98
C SER A 663 3.45 -9.04 18.61
N TYR A 664 4.58 -9.65 18.26
CA TYR A 664 4.64 -10.43 17.02
C TYR A 664 3.75 -11.69 17.08
N TYR A 665 3.45 -12.18 18.28
CA TYR A 665 2.64 -13.39 18.51
C TYR A 665 1.14 -13.16 18.36
N ASN A 666 0.67 -11.93 18.55
CA ASN A 666 -0.75 -11.57 18.43
C ASN A 666 -1.02 -10.63 17.23
N ALA A 667 -0.11 -10.61 16.24
CA ALA A 667 -0.34 -9.94 14.96
C ALA A 667 -1.47 -10.58 14.16
N LEU A 668 -1.53 -11.91 14.21
CA LEU A 668 -2.57 -12.76 13.64
C LEU A 668 -2.96 -13.81 14.68
N LYS A 669 -4.24 -14.21 14.70
CA LYS A 669 -4.68 -15.36 15.50
C LYS A 669 -4.20 -16.70 14.92
N TYR A 670 -4.24 -16.85 13.60
CA TYR A 670 -3.98 -18.13 12.91
C TYR A 670 -2.65 -18.15 12.15
N GLN A 671 -1.85 -19.21 12.37
CA GLN A 671 -0.62 -19.52 11.62
C GLN A 671 0.33 -18.32 11.45
N TYR A 672 0.56 -17.55 12.53
CA TYR A 672 1.24 -16.26 12.42
C TYR A 672 2.62 -16.37 11.73
N LEU A 673 3.52 -17.29 12.08
CA LEU A 673 4.82 -17.38 11.38
C LEU A 673 4.75 -17.77 9.91
N LYS A 674 3.70 -18.50 9.50
CA LYS A 674 3.52 -18.85 8.08
C LYS A 674 2.96 -17.68 7.28
N ARG A 675 2.23 -16.77 7.94
CA ARG A 675 1.38 -15.75 7.31
C ARG A 675 1.72 -14.32 7.71
N PHE A 676 2.72 -14.12 8.55
CA PHE A 676 3.18 -12.81 9.00
C PHE A 676 4.69 -12.86 9.11
N ASP A 677 5.35 -11.80 8.65
CA ASP A 677 6.80 -11.66 8.72
C ASP A 677 7.16 -10.63 9.81
N PRO A 678 7.66 -11.06 10.98
CA PRO A 678 8.07 -10.15 12.04
C PRO A 678 9.22 -9.22 11.64
N GLU A 679 10.08 -9.61 10.69
CA GLU A 679 11.20 -8.78 10.26
C GLU A 679 10.75 -7.66 9.31
N ALA A 680 9.67 -7.90 8.56
CA ALA A 680 9.08 -6.90 7.67
C ALA A 680 8.18 -5.90 8.42
N ASN A 681 7.93 -6.05 9.71
CA ASN A 681 6.96 -5.25 10.46
C ASN A 681 7.49 -4.78 11.82
N MET A 682 6.84 -3.77 12.39
CA MET A 682 7.28 -3.10 13.60
C MET A 682 6.25 -3.18 14.72
N LEU A 683 6.72 -3.03 15.95
CA LEU A 683 5.93 -2.73 17.12
C LEU A 683 6.36 -1.36 17.66
N ASP A 684 5.65 -0.84 18.66
CA ASP A 684 6.08 0.37 19.35
C ASP A 684 7.33 0.13 20.20
N TRP A 685 8.50 0.13 19.56
CA TRP A 685 9.78 -0.06 20.22
C TRP A 685 10.15 1.09 21.15
N SER A 686 9.46 2.24 21.09
CA SER A 686 9.71 3.36 22.01
C SER A 686 9.07 3.16 23.39
N ALA A 687 8.15 2.19 23.52
CA ALA A 687 7.38 1.98 24.72
C ALA A 687 8.06 1.01 25.71
N ASP A 688 7.84 1.21 27.01
CA ASP A 688 8.40 0.37 28.07
C ASP A 688 8.02 -1.12 27.93
N PHE A 689 6.79 -1.40 27.48
CA PHE A 689 6.33 -2.78 27.32
C PHE A 689 7.19 -3.56 26.32
N TYR A 690 7.75 -2.90 25.30
CA TYR A 690 8.56 -3.56 24.29
C TYR A 690 9.80 -4.24 24.91
N TYR A 691 10.37 -3.61 25.95
CA TYR A 691 11.55 -4.07 26.68
C TYR A 691 11.20 -4.81 27.98
N GLN A 692 9.95 -5.27 28.13
CA GLN A 692 9.56 -6.03 29.31
C GLN A 692 10.22 -7.41 29.30
N MET A 693 10.85 -7.75 30.43
CA MET A 693 11.68 -8.94 30.58
C MET A 693 11.31 -9.71 31.85
N GLU A 694 11.37 -11.02 31.78
CA GLU A 694 11.31 -11.95 32.90
C GLU A 694 12.71 -12.51 33.19
N GLN A 695 13.12 -12.51 34.46
CA GLN A 695 14.36 -13.14 34.88
C GLN A 695 14.17 -14.66 34.96
N THR A 696 14.85 -15.42 34.10
CA THR A 696 14.73 -16.88 34.02
C THR A 696 15.76 -17.62 34.87
N ALA A 697 16.92 -17.02 35.09
CA ALA A 697 17.96 -17.56 35.97
C ALA A 697 18.82 -16.44 36.55
N SER A 698 19.38 -16.65 37.74
CA SER A 698 20.38 -15.74 38.32
C SER A 698 21.33 -16.48 39.26
N LYS A 699 22.62 -16.19 39.16
CA LYS A 699 23.68 -16.81 39.96
C LYS A 699 24.78 -15.79 40.25
N GLU A 700 25.15 -15.68 41.52
CA GLU A 700 26.41 -15.02 41.92
C GLU A 700 27.56 -16.01 41.71
N LEU A 701 28.50 -15.66 40.83
CA LEU A 701 29.64 -16.52 40.48
C LEU A 701 30.82 -16.29 41.44
N ALA A 702 31.01 -15.04 41.87
CA ALA A 702 31.92 -14.61 42.91
C ALA A 702 31.47 -13.24 43.46
N SER A 703 32.05 -12.79 44.56
CA SER A 703 31.78 -11.44 45.08
C SER A 703 32.08 -10.38 44.02
N GLY A 704 31.07 -9.60 43.62
CA GLY A 704 31.17 -8.59 42.57
C GLY A 704 31.03 -9.14 41.13
N LEU A 705 30.66 -10.41 40.94
CA LEU A 705 30.36 -11.01 39.63
C LEU A 705 29.04 -11.79 39.67
N LYS A 706 28.04 -11.30 38.95
CA LYS A 706 26.70 -11.91 38.89
C LYS A 706 26.29 -12.19 37.44
N LEU A 707 25.86 -13.41 37.17
CA LEU A 707 25.23 -13.81 35.91
C LEU A 707 23.71 -13.80 36.06
N THR A 708 23.01 -13.16 35.14
CA THR A 708 21.54 -13.16 35.10
C THR A 708 21.04 -13.39 33.67
N SER A 709 20.09 -14.31 33.51
CA SER A 709 19.46 -14.63 32.24
C SER A 709 18.02 -14.10 32.23
N TYR A 710 17.60 -13.58 31.08
CA TYR A 710 16.30 -12.97 30.87
C TYR A 710 15.65 -13.51 29.59
N GLN A 711 14.32 -13.56 29.61
CA GLN A 711 13.50 -13.74 28.43
C GLN A 711 12.54 -12.55 28.29
N TRP A 712 12.44 -12.00 27.09
CA TRP A 712 11.53 -10.89 26.82
C TRP A 712 10.11 -11.41 26.60
N THR A 713 9.12 -10.66 27.10
CA THR A 713 7.71 -11.13 27.12
C THR A 713 6.95 -10.78 25.84
N ASN A 714 7.27 -9.65 25.19
CA ASN A 714 6.51 -9.12 24.05
C ASN A 714 7.21 -9.31 22.70
N VAL A 715 8.54 -9.43 22.69
CA VAL A 715 9.31 -9.79 21.50
C VAL A 715 10.29 -10.93 21.85
N PRO A 716 10.53 -11.90 20.96
CA PRO A 716 11.38 -13.05 21.27
C PRO A 716 12.85 -12.63 21.42
N ARG A 717 13.34 -12.57 22.66
CA ARG A 717 14.76 -12.41 22.97
C ARG A 717 15.13 -13.28 24.16
N LYS A 718 16.28 -13.94 24.07
CA LYS A 718 16.99 -14.50 25.22
C LYS A 718 18.26 -13.68 25.43
N MET A 719 18.42 -13.14 26.62
CA MET A 719 19.50 -12.23 26.96
C MET A 719 20.21 -12.72 28.22
N HIS A 720 21.53 -12.66 28.21
CA HIS A 720 22.39 -13.05 29.31
C HIS A 720 23.28 -11.86 29.69
N VAL A 721 23.37 -11.56 30.99
CA VAL A 721 24.09 -10.39 31.50
C VAL A 721 25.06 -10.82 32.59
N LEU A 722 26.34 -10.53 32.39
CA LEU A 722 27.36 -10.52 33.44
C LEU A 722 27.46 -9.10 33.99
N GLU A 723 27.05 -8.93 35.24
CA GLU A 723 27.24 -7.71 36.02
C GLU A 723 28.52 -7.82 36.84
N ILE A 724 29.43 -6.86 36.65
CA ILE A 724 30.79 -6.88 37.17
C ILE A 724 31.05 -5.58 37.94
N ASP A 725 31.46 -5.71 39.20
CA ASP A 725 31.96 -4.63 40.04
C ASP A 725 33.50 -4.64 40.01
N LEU A 726 34.08 -3.64 39.34
CA LEU A 726 35.53 -3.52 39.20
C LEU A 726 36.24 -3.13 40.50
N THR A 727 35.50 -2.67 41.51
CA THR A 727 36.05 -2.39 42.85
C THR A 727 36.23 -3.66 43.68
N SER A 728 35.64 -4.78 43.26
CA SER A 728 35.78 -6.07 43.92
C SER A 728 37.23 -6.54 43.92
N THR A 729 37.69 -7.00 45.09
CA THR A 729 39.00 -7.64 45.23
C THR A 729 38.97 -9.14 44.97
N ALA A 730 37.80 -9.71 44.66
CA ALA A 730 37.66 -11.16 44.45
C ALA A 730 37.85 -11.58 42.99
N ILE A 731 37.78 -10.65 42.03
CA ILE A 731 37.76 -10.95 40.60
C ILE A 731 38.77 -10.11 39.81
N ASP A 732 39.28 -10.69 38.74
CA ASP A 732 40.16 -10.04 37.77
C ASP A 732 39.56 -10.19 36.38
N LEU A 733 39.51 -9.09 35.62
CA LEU A 733 38.92 -9.02 34.29
C LEU A 733 40.03 -8.75 33.28
N THR A 734 40.26 -9.74 32.41
CA THR A 734 41.36 -9.69 31.44
C THR A 734 40.91 -10.22 30.09
N THR A 735 41.82 -10.26 29.13
CA THR A 735 41.56 -10.73 27.78
C THR A 735 42.69 -11.66 27.32
N ALA A 736 42.37 -12.52 26.35
CA ALA A 736 43.35 -13.37 25.71
C ALA A 736 43.04 -13.50 24.21
N PHE A 737 44.11 -13.51 23.41
CA PHE A 737 44.10 -13.95 22.04
C PHE A 737 43.96 -15.48 22.00
N ALA A 738 43.29 -15.97 20.96
CA ALA A 738 43.10 -17.40 20.77
C ALA A 738 44.46 -18.14 20.72
N ASN A 739 44.59 -19.18 21.54
CA ASN A 739 45.80 -19.97 21.77
C ASN A 739 47.00 -19.16 22.32
N ASP A 740 46.75 -17.98 22.90
CA ASP A 740 47.78 -17.04 23.37
C ASP A 740 48.81 -16.64 22.30
N ILE A 741 48.44 -16.71 21.02
CA ILE A 741 49.31 -16.39 19.87
C ILE A 741 48.57 -15.52 18.87
N VAL A 742 49.30 -14.86 17.96
CA VAL A 742 48.70 -14.24 16.77
C VAL A 742 48.55 -15.29 15.67
N PRO A 743 47.32 -15.75 15.37
CA PRO A 743 47.09 -16.85 14.44
C PRO A 743 47.35 -16.40 13.00
N ASN A 744 47.52 -17.38 12.10
CA ASN A 744 47.60 -17.08 10.68
C ASN A 744 46.27 -16.51 10.18
N PRO A 745 46.27 -15.39 9.44
CA PRO A 745 45.05 -14.84 8.85
C PRO A 745 44.31 -15.89 8.00
N ASN A 746 45.03 -16.66 7.18
CA ASN A 746 44.42 -17.65 6.28
C ASN A 746 43.88 -18.91 6.97
N GLY A 747 43.98 -19.02 8.29
CA GLY A 747 43.54 -20.22 9.02
C GLY A 747 42.04 -20.52 8.90
N ASN A 748 41.24 -19.59 8.37
CA ASN A 748 39.79 -19.71 8.33
C ASN A 748 39.19 -20.11 6.97
N GLY A 749 39.98 -20.11 5.88
CA GLY A 749 39.57 -20.62 4.57
C GLY A 749 38.22 -20.12 4.01
N ASN A 750 37.81 -18.87 4.29
CA ASN A 750 36.50 -18.31 3.96
C ASN A 750 35.26 -19.06 4.52
N SER A 751 35.38 -19.88 5.57
CA SER A 751 34.24 -20.54 6.21
C SER A 751 34.18 -20.20 7.69
N ASN A 752 33.22 -19.35 8.06
CA ASN A 752 33.05 -18.82 9.41
C ASN A 752 31.74 -19.33 10.02
N ASN A 753 31.60 -20.65 10.11
CA ASN A 753 30.45 -21.34 10.70
C ASN A 753 30.95 -22.38 11.70
N GLY A 754 30.83 -22.09 13.00
CA GLY A 754 31.28 -22.96 14.10
C GLY A 754 32.81 -23.08 14.24
N PHE A 755 33.23 -24.15 14.90
CA PHE A 755 34.64 -24.41 15.20
C PHE A 755 35.45 -24.70 13.93
N ASN A 756 36.67 -24.16 13.88
CA ASN A 756 37.62 -24.43 12.82
C ASN A 756 39.02 -24.76 13.38
N ILE A 757 39.94 -23.78 13.42
CA ILE A 757 41.34 -24.00 13.82
C ILE A 757 41.75 -23.25 15.09
N ARG A 758 41.18 -22.06 15.33
CA ARG A 758 41.44 -21.27 16.54
C ARG A 758 40.58 -21.83 17.67
N GLU A 759 41.03 -21.71 18.90
CA GLU A 759 40.18 -22.13 20.03
C GLU A 759 38.89 -21.31 20.09
N THR A 760 37.80 -21.94 20.53
CA THR A 760 36.55 -21.27 20.92
C THR A 760 36.67 -20.60 22.29
N LEU A 761 35.66 -19.83 22.72
CA LEU A 761 35.62 -19.27 24.08
C LEU A 761 35.64 -20.39 25.12
N SER A 762 34.84 -21.44 24.93
CA SER A 762 34.81 -22.58 25.85
C SER A 762 36.18 -23.25 25.96
N GLN A 763 36.85 -23.49 24.83
CA GLN A 763 38.18 -24.10 24.81
C GLN A 763 39.23 -23.21 25.49
N LEU A 764 39.18 -21.89 25.29
CA LEU A 764 40.06 -20.94 25.98
C LEU A 764 39.84 -20.99 27.49
N CYS A 765 38.59 -20.91 27.95
CA CYS A 765 38.25 -20.94 29.37
C CYS A 765 38.71 -22.25 30.03
N GLU A 766 38.48 -23.39 29.38
CA GLU A 766 38.93 -24.70 29.87
C GLU A 766 40.45 -24.81 29.92
N ARG A 767 41.15 -24.35 28.88
CA ARG A 767 42.62 -24.34 28.81
C ARG A 767 43.21 -23.47 29.91
N LYS A 768 42.72 -22.24 30.09
CA LYS A 768 43.17 -21.34 31.17
C LYS A 768 42.95 -21.93 32.56
N ARG A 769 41.84 -22.67 32.76
CA ARG A 769 41.63 -23.43 33.99
C ARG A 769 42.63 -24.57 34.16
N ALA A 770 42.96 -25.30 33.10
CA ALA A 770 43.99 -26.34 33.13
C ALA A 770 45.40 -25.78 33.39
N GLU A 771 45.66 -24.53 32.95
CA GLU A 771 46.88 -23.76 33.25
C GLU A 771 46.92 -23.22 34.68
N GLY A 772 45.86 -23.45 35.47
CA GLY A 772 45.78 -23.15 36.89
C GLY A 772 45.09 -21.84 37.24
N GLU A 773 44.44 -21.18 36.27
CA GLU A 773 43.58 -20.03 36.54
C GLU A 773 42.20 -20.46 37.04
N GLU A 774 41.55 -19.64 37.85
CA GLU A 774 40.18 -19.91 38.30
C GLU A 774 39.19 -19.10 37.45
N VAL A 775 39.01 -19.50 36.18
CA VAL A 775 38.11 -18.79 35.24
C VAL A 775 36.64 -18.99 35.63
N LEU A 776 35.93 -17.90 35.87
CA LEU A 776 34.55 -17.88 36.35
C LEU A 776 33.55 -17.65 35.21
N ALA A 777 33.89 -16.79 34.24
CA ALA A 777 33.04 -16.46 33.11
C ALA A 777 33.85 -15.90 31.94
N GLY A 778 33.25 -15.79 30.76
CA GLY A 778 33.85 -15.11 29.61
C GLY A 778 32.87 -14.82 28.49
N ILE A 779 33.33 -14.01 27.52
CA ILE A 779 32.59 -13.60 26.32
C ILE A 779 33.52 -13.54 25.09
N ASN A 780 32.95 -13.62 23.90
CA ASN A 780 33.64 -13.16 22.69
C ASN A 780 33.86 -11.65 22.71
N ALA A 781 34.83 -11.15 21.94
CA ALA A 781 35.19 -9.73 21.97
C ALA A 781 35.43 -9.12 20.58
N GLY A 782 36.69 -8.97 20.17
CA GLY A 782 37.09 -8.19 19.01
C GLY A 782 36.66 -8.77 17.67
N PHE A 783 36.49 -7.86 16.70
CA PHE A 783 36.14 -8.21 15.33
C PHE A 783 37.32 -8.78 14.55
N PHE A 784 36.98 -9.59 13.56
CA PHE A 784 37.92 -10.09 12.58
C PHE A 784 37.24 -10.25 11.22
N ASP A 785 38.01 -10.25 10.15
CA ASP A 785 37.47 -10.53 8.83
C ASP A 785 37.20 -12.04 8.68
N SER A 786 36.00 -12.40 8.23
CA SER A 786 35.62 -13.80 8.05
C SER A 786 36.32 -14.50 6.89
N ASN A 787 36.80 -13.74 5.90
CA ASN A 787 37.46 -14.29 4.72
C ASN A 787 38.93 -14.58 5.02
N ASP A 788 39.66 -13.58 5.51
CA ASP A 788 41.10 -13.68 5.73
C ASP A 788 41.50 -13.77 7.20
N GLY A 789 40.55 -13.95 8.14
CA GLY A 789 40.82 -14.16 9.56
C GLY A 789 41.55 -13.01 10.25
N PHE A 790 41.68 -11.84 9.61
CA PHE A 790 42.50 -10.74 10.10
C PHE A 790 41.80 -9.97 11.23
N GLY A 791 42.51 -9.76 12.35
CA GLY A 791 41.99 -9.00 13.50
C GLY A 791 41.77 -7.53 13.17
N ARG A 792 40.59 -7.00 13.54
CA ARG A 792 40.17 -5.63 13.29
C ARG A 792 40.28 -4.81 14.58
N GLY A 793 41.43 -4.17 14.77
CA GLY A 793 41.70 -3.26 15.88
C GLY A 793 42.84 -3.74 16.80
N MET A 794 43.06 -2.96 17.85
CA MET A 794 44.04 -3.20 18.90
C MET A 794 43.55 -4.22 19.91
N HIS A 795 44.50 -4.97 20.48
CA HIS A 795 44.32 -5.92 21.57
C HIS A 795 45.45 -5.75 22.59
N ILE A 796 45.09 -5.53 23.85
CA ILE A 796 46.03 -5.30 24.96
C ILE A 796 45.70 -6.29 26.08
N GLU A 797 46.68 -7.11 26.45
CA GLU A 797 46.59 -8.13 27.51
C GLU A 797 47.46 -7.72 28.68
N GLU A 798 46.86 -7.49 29.86
CA GLU A 798 47.60 -7.17 31.10
C GLU A 798 48.65 -6.05 30.93
N GLY A 799 48.32 -5.06 30.10
CA GLY A 799 49.13 -3.91 29.72
C GLY A 799 50.02 -4.12 28.50
N GLU A 800 50.29 -5.35 28.06
CA GLU A 800 51.11 -5.65 26.89
C GLU A 800 50.32 -5.37 25.58
N PRO A 801 50.88 -4.59 24.63
CA PRO A 801 50.27 -4.41 23.32
C PRO A 801 50.50 -5.64 22.44
N VAL A 802 49.67 -6.67 22.60
CA VAL A 802 49.81 -7.96 21.91
C VAL A 802 49.55 -7.86 20.41
N PHE A 803 48.57 -7.05 19.98
CA PHE A 803 48.28 -6.86 18.56
C PHE A 803 47.82 -5.44 18.27
N ILE A 804 48.48 -4.76 17.34
CA ILE A 804 48.14 -3.40 16.90
C ILE A 804 48.30 -3.33 15.39
N ASN A 805 47.21 -3.08 14.67
CA ASN A 805 47.28 -2.91 13.22
C ASN A 805 48.11 -1.68 12.82
N ASN A 806 48.72 -1.75 11.64
CA ASN A 806 49.35 -0.61 10.98
C ASN A 806 48.37 0.57 10.80
N GLN A 807 48.96 1.75 10.62
CA GLN A 807 48.21 3.00 10.56
C GLN A 807 47.18 3.05 9.41
N SER A 808 47.44 2.37 8.28
CA SER A 808 46.49 2.32 7.17
C SER A 808 45.17 1.70 7.59
N VAL A 809 45.25 0.57 8.27
CA VAL A 809 44.08 -0.20 8.72
C VAL A 809 43.33 0.58 9.79
N ARG A 810 44.05 1.17 10.75
CA ARG A 810 43.43 2.00 11.80
C ARG A 810 42.69 3.20 11.22
N LYS A 811 43.20 3.81 10.15
CA LYS A 811 42.53 4.91 9.44
C LYS A 811 41.36 4.45 8.56
N SER A 812 41.46 3.28 7.94
CA SER A 812 40.39 2.78 7.06
C SER A 812 39.20 2.19 7.82
N LEU A 813 39.45 1.62 9.00
CA LEU A 813 38.41 1.07 9.89
C LEU A 813 37.83 2.14 10.81
N VAL A 814 37.21 3.16 10.22
CA VAL A 814 36.58 4.27 10.97
C VAL A 814 35.53 3.78 11.98
N ASN A 815 34.88 2.66 11.65
CA ASN A 815 33.91 1.94 12.46
C ASN A 815 34.54 1.02 13.52
N HIS A 816 35.87 1.01 13.71
CA HIS A 816 36.54 0.27 14.79
C HIS A 816 37.43 1.20 15.65
N THR A 817 37.13 2.50 15.62
CA THR A 817 37.84 3.49 16.43
C THR A 817 37.48 3.41 17.91
N TRP A 818 36.41 2.71 18.30
CA TRP A 818 36.00 2.51 19.69
C TRP A 818 36.64 1.27 20.32
N ALA A 819 36.73 1.23 21.64
CA ALA A 819 37.15 0.05 22.38
C ALA A 819 36.47 -0.04 23.74
N PHE A 820 36.39 -1.26 24.28
CA PHE A 820 36.26 -1.46 25.71
C PHE A 820 37.67 -1.48 26.31
N THR A 821 37.94 -0.57 27.24
CA THR A 821 39.24 -0.41 27.89
C THR A 821 39.06 -0.48 29.40
N LEU A 822 39.84 -1.31 30.08
CA LEU A 822 40.00 -1.30 31.53
C LEU A 822 41.38 -0.69 31.86
N PHE A 823 41.37 0.35 32.68
CA PHE A 823 42.57 1.02 33.16
C PHE A 823 43.09 0.38 34.45
N THR A 824 44.36 0.61 34.78
CA THR A 824 44.97 0.06 36.01
C THR A 824 44.43 0.70 37.29
N ASP A 825 43.72 1.83 37.19
CA ASP A 825 43.05 2.49 38.32
C ASP A 825 41.70 1.86 38.69
N GLY A 826 41.29 0.78 38.00
CA GLY A 826 40.04 0.07 38.23
C GLY A 826 38.82 0.71 37.54
N THR A 827 39.03 1.68 36.65
CA THR A 827 37.97 2.28 35.82
C THR A 827 37.97 1.75 34.40
N ALA A 828 36.80 1.71 33.76
CA ALA A 828 36.60 1.29 32.39
C ALA A 828 36.08 2.43 31.49
N SER A 829 36.25 2.27 30.18
CA SER A 829 35.77 3.20 29.15
C SER A 829 35.32 2.44 27.90
N CYS A 830 34.27 2.96 27.24
CA CYS A 830 33.79 2.54 25.92
C CYS A 830 34.19 3.52 24.79
N GLY A 831 35.18 4.38 25.06
CA GLY A 831 35.55 5.53 24.23
C GLY A 831 36.35 5.22 22.97
N LYS A 832 36.66 6.27 22.20
CA LYS A 832 37.50 6.18 20.99
C LYS A 832 38.98 6.08 21.35
N LYS A 833 39.70 5.20 20.68
CA LYS A 833 41.13 4.95 20.88
C LYS A 833 42.00 5.50 19.74
N GLU A 834 43.17 6.03 20.09
CA GLU A 834 44.23 6.37 19.12
C GLU A 834 45.60 5.89 19.61
N PHE A 835 46.39 5.27 18.73
CA PHE A 835 47.69 4.69 19.07
C PHE A 835 48.86 5.46 18.47
N SER A 836 49.91 5.64 19.29
CA SER A 836 51.25 6.11 18.90
C SER A 836 52.32 5.18 19.47
N GLY A 837 53.20 4.68 18.60
CA GLY A 837 54.34 3.85 18.97
C GLY A 837 55.65 4.59 18.78
N LYS A 838 56.50 4.66 19.80
CA LYS A 838 57.78 5.38 19.77
C LYS A 838 58.93 4.48 20.21
N MET A 839 60.07 4.62 19.53
CA MET A 839 61.33 4.02 19.93
C MET A 839 62.44 5.07 20.00
N GLU A 840 63.22 5.08 21.07
CA GLU A 840 64.41 5.93 21.22
C GLU A 840 65.67 5.09 20.99
N ILE A 841 66.48 5.50 20.02
CA ILE A 841 67.75 4.87 19.66
C ILE A 841 68.82 5.95 19.61
N ALA A 842 69.89 5.78 20.39
CA ALA A 842 71.01 6.74 20.47
C ALA A 842 70.57 8.21 20.72
N GLY A 843 69.51 8.41 21.52
CA GLY A 843 68.96 9.73 21.84
C GLY A 843 68.07 10.35 20.76
N LYS A 844 67.80 9.64 19.66
CA LYS A 844 66.84 10.04 18.61
C LYS A 844 65.56 9.21 18.71
N GLU A 845 64.41 9.87 18.63
CA GLU A 845 63.09 9.23 18.62
C GLU A 845 62.68 8.87 17.18
N TYR A 846 62.15 7.66 17.01
CA TYR A 846 61.56 7.13 15.79
C TYR A 846 60.16 6.59 16.09
N GLU A 847 59.31 6.54 15.07
CA GLU A 847 57.97 5.94 15.18
C GLU A 847 58.01 4.46 14.78
N TYR A 848 57.25 3.63 15.49
CA TYR A 848 56.88 2.29 15.01
C TYR A 848 55.35 2.20 14.89
N PHE A 849 54.88 1.45 13.90
CA PHE A 849 53.51 1.63 13.40
C PHE A 849 52.54 0.53 13.79
N SER A 850 53.06 -0.62 14.21
CA SER A 850 52.28 -1.83 14.51
C SER A 850 53.00 -2.76 15.48
N VAL A 851 52.24 -3.67 16.08
CA VAL A 851 52.74 -4.80 16.89
C VAL A 851 52.07 -6.07 16.42
N ASN A 852 52.87 -7.09 16.08
CA ASN A 852 52.44 -8.39 15.58
C ASN A 852 51.47 -8.33 14.39
N ASP A 853 51.47 -7.23 13.62
CA ASP A 853 50.56 -7.05 12.51
C ASP A 853 50.95 -7.95 11.34
N THR A 854 50.03 -8.82 10.95
CA THR A 854 50.27 -9.75 9.87
C THR A 854 50.33 -9.04 8.53
N ILE A 855 49.77 -7.85 8.30
CA ILE A 855 49.82 -7.20 6.96
C ILE A 855 51.23 -6.74 6.58
N VAL A 856 51.96 -6.15 7.53
CA VAL A 856 53.30 -5.58 7.29
C VAL A 856 54.42 -6.59 7.52
N ARG A 857 54.08 -7.87 7.69
CA ARG A 857 55.01 -8.99 7.94
C ARG A 857 56.15 -9.13 6.94
N ASN A 858 55.91 -8.76 5.68
CA ASN A 858 56.90 -8.78 4.61
C ASN A 858 57.79 -7.52 4.51
N GLY A 859 57.64 -6.57 5.45
CA GLY A 859 58.32 -5.28 5.42
C GLY A 859 57.57 -4.25 4.59
N SER A 860 57.56 -2.99 5.04
CA SER A 860 56.88 -1.88 4.37
C SER A 860 57.73 -0.62 4.44
N LYS A 861 58.05 -0.01 3.30
CA LYS A 861 58.78 1.27 3.28
C LYS A 861 57.95 2.43 3.87
N THR A 862 56.62 2.34 3.79
CA THR A 862 55.70 3.34 4.33
C THR A 862 55.57 3.23 5.85
N TYR A 863 55.49 1.99 6.35
CA TYR A 863 55.42 1.67 7.77
C TYR A 863 56.74 1.01 8.18
N TYR A 864 57.79 1.81 8.22
CA TYR A 864 59.17 1.34 8.14
C TYR A 864 59.67 0.58 9.37
N ALA A 865 59.04 0.76 10.54
CA ALA A 865 59.38 0.06 11.78
C ALA A 865 58.14 -0.63 12.38
N ASN A 866 58.24 -1.93 12.66
CA ASN A 866 57.15 -2.75 13.21
C ASN A 866 57.71 -3.73 14.25
N LEU A 867 56.96 -3.98 15.33
CA LEU A 867 57.38 -4.85 16.43
C LEU A 867 56.79 -6.25 16.29
N TYR A 868 57.59 -7.26 16.59
CA TYR A 868 57.16 -8.65 16.72
C TYR A 868 57.61 -9.22 18.07
N THR A 869 56.69 -9.84 18.80
CA THR A 869 56.94 -10.46 20.11
C THR A 869 56.90 -11.98 20.01
N SER A 870 57.13 -12.69 21.12
CA SER A 870 57.01 -14.16 21.16
C SER A 870 55.62 -14.69 20.81
N ARG A 871 54.60 -13.82 20.81
CA ARG A 871 53.22 -14.12 20.38
C ARG A 871 53.10 -14.32 18.86
N TYR A 872 54.05 -13.83 18.06
CA TYR A 872 54.07 -14.00 16.61
C TYR A 872 54.93 -15.19 16.20
N LYS A 873 54.28 -16.35 15.97
CA LYS A 873 54.96 -17.61 15.64
C LYS A 873 55.05 -17.81 14.13
N GLU A 874 56.16 -18.40 13.66
CA GLU A 874 56.32 -18.81 12.26
C GLU A 874 55.25 -19.83 11.86
N VAL A 875 55.04 -20.84 12.71
CA VAL A 875 54.01 -21.87 12.57
C VAL A 875 53.02 -21.70 13.73
N PRO A 876 52.00 -20.84 13.58
CA PRO A 876 51.05 -20.55 14.65
C PRO A 876 50.12 -21.72 14.98
N HIS A 877 49.87 -22.61 14.02
CA HIS A 877 48.93 -23.72 14.17
C HIS A 877 49.65 -25.05 13.98
N ALA A 878 49.95 -25.75 15.08
CA ALA A 878 50.75 -26.98 15.04
C ALA A 878 50.10 -28.10 14.20
N SER A 879 48.77 -28.15 14.15
CA SER A 879 47.99 -29.09 13.32
C SER A 879 47.98 -28.74 11.83
N HIS A 880 48.37 -27.51 11.47
CA HIS A 880 48.38 -26.98 10.10
C HIS A 880 49.72 -26.28 9.80
N PRO A 881 50.82 -27.04 9.70
CA PRO A 881 52.16 -26.49 9.50
C PRO A 881 52.34 -25.74 8.18
N GLU A 882 51.43 -25.91 7.22
CA GLU A 882 51.39 -25.18 5.96
C GLU A 882 50.98 -23.70 6.12
N LEU A 883 50.29 -23.35 7.22
CA LEU A 883 49.82 -21.99 7.50
C LEU A 883 50.91 -21.15 8.17
N VAL A 884 51.94 -20.79 7.41
CA VAL A 884 53.09 -20.02 7.92
C VAL A 884 52.80 -18.51 7.99
N ASN A 885 53.21 -17.87 9.08
CA ASN A 885 53.24 -16.41 9.26
C ASN A 885 54.63 -15.87 8.89
N PRO A 886 54.94 -15.57 7.61
CA PRO A 886 56.28 -15.21 7.20
C PRO A 886 56.68 -13.83 7.71
N LEU A 887 57.96 -13.67 8.04
CA LEU A 887 58.63 -12.39 8.25
C LEU A 887 59.62 -12.09 7.12
N SER A 888 59.78 -10.81 6.79
CA SER A 888 60.68 -10.35 5.72
C SER A 888 62.11 -10.86 5.90
N LYS A 889 62.68 -11.47 4.87
CA LYS A 889 64.10 -11.89 4.89
C LYS A 889 65.06 -10.76 4.48
N THR A 890 64.53 -9.63 4.02
CA THR A 890 65.33 -8.50 3.48
C THR A 890 65.29 -7.26 4.36
N ALA A 891 64.74 -7.36 5.57
CA ALA A 891 64.69 -6.28 6.55
C ALA A 891 65.92 -6.29 7.47
N TYR A 892 66.13 -5.17 8.16
CA TYR A 892 67.07 -5.06 9.28
C TYR A 892 66.32 -5.33 10.57
N TYR A 893 66.72 -6.35 11.33
CA TYR A 893 66.11 -6.69 12.61
C TYR A 893 67.03 -6.34 13.77
N VAL A 894 66.44 -5.71 14.78
CA VAL A 894 67.03 -5.52 16.11
C VAL A 894 66.27 -6.42 17.07
N VAL A 895 66.93 -7.42 17.65
CA VAL A 895 66.37 -8.22 18.74
C VAL A 895 66.90 -7.66 20.05
N ALA A 896 65.98 -7.31 20.93
CA ALA A 896 66.30 -6.73 22.23
C ALA A 896 65.53 -7.43 23.34
N LYS A 897 66.16 -7.51 24.51
CA LYS A 897 65.61 -8.11 25.72
C LYS A 897 65.28 -7.04 26.74
N TYR A 898 64.04 -7.01 27.22
CA TYR A 898 63.60 -6.04 28.22
C TYR A 898 64.38 -6.19 29.52
N SER A 899 64.80 -5.06 30.10
CA SER A 899 65.63 -5.05 31.31
C SER A 899 64.80 -5.12 32.59
N ASN A 900 63.60 -4.53 32.60
CA ASN A 900 62.74 -4.41 33.77
C ASN A 900 61.26 -4.59 33.37
N GLY A 901 60.88 -5.81 32.97
CA GLY A 901 59.53 -6.13 32.52
C GLY A 901 59.24 -5.67 31.08
N VAL A 902 58.25 -6.29 30.45
CA VAL A 902 57.85 -5.97 29.07
C VAL A 902 57.23 -4.58 28.96
N MET A 903 57.25 -4.01 27.76
CA MET A 903 56.58 -2.73 27.49
C MET A 903 55.08 -2.83 27.78
N THR A 904 54.58 -1.88 28.59
CA THR A 904 53.16 -1.74 28.91
C THR A 904 52.61 -0.42 28.39
N VAL A 905 51.35 -0.42 27.95
CA VAL A 905 50.71 0.72 27.30
C VAL A 905 50.48 1.87 28.29
N ASN A 906 50.83 3.09 27.88
CA ASN A 906 50.74 4.33 28.67
C ASN A 906 51.58 4.31 29.96
N ASN A 907 52.69 3.58 29.99
CA ASN A 907 53.56 3.46 31.17
C ASN A 907 55.00 3.98 30.94
N GLY A 908 55.16 4.94 30.04
CA GLY A 908 56.48 5.51 29.71
C GLY A 908 57.33 4.58 28.84
N TYR A 909 58.64 4.80 28.88
CA TYR A 909 59.61 4.03 28.11
C TYR A 909 60.04 2.76 28.84
N ALA A 910 59.94 1.62 28.18
CA ALA A 910 60.55 0.37 28.59
C ALA A 910 61.95 0.23 27.96
N GLU A 911 62.96 -0.07 28.77
CA GLU A 911 64.33 -0.26 28.30
C GLU A 911 64.58 -1.71 27.90
N ALA A 912 65.14 -1.92 26.70
CA ALA A 912 65.53 -3.23 26.21
C ALA A 912 66.98 -3.21 25.70
N ALA A 913 67.79 -4.15 26.16
CA ALA A 913 69.18 -4.32 25.74
C ALA A 913 69.23 -5.11 24.43
N VAL A 914 69.91 -4.60 23.41
CA VAL A 914 70.05 -5.28 22.12
C VAL A 914 70.91 -6.53 22.29
N THR A 915 70.32 -7.70 22.05
CA THR A 915 70.99 -9.00 22.19
C THR A 915 71.48 -9.53 20.84
N ALA A 916 70.81 -9.19 19.74
CA ALA A 916 71.21 -9.60 18.40
C ALA A 916 70.75 -8.61 17.33
N ILE A 917 71.49 -8.57 16.21
CA ILE A 917 71.15 -7.80 15.00
C ILE A 917 71.23 -8.75 13.80
N TYR A 918 70.20 -8.73 12.96
CA TYR A 918 70.15 -9.50 11.72
C TYR A 918 69.91 -8.55 10.54
N ASP A 919 70.92 -8.38 9.68
CA ASP A 919 70.84 -7.44 8.55
C ASP A 919 70.59 -8.17 7.23
N GLY A 920 69.33 -8.24 6.82
CA GLY A 920 68.91 -8.86 5.56
C GLY A 920 68.98 -7.93 4.34
N ARG A 921 69.34 -6.65 4.51
CA ARG A 921 69.14 -5.63 3.47
C ARG A 921 70.06 -5.78 2.27
N THR A 922 71.29 -6.26 2.49
CA THR A 922 72.27 -6.52 1.42
C THR A 922 72.23 -7.95 0.92
N THR A 923 72.03 -8.91 1.84
CA THR A 923 71.89 -10.33 1.53
C THR A 923 70.74 -10.88 2.35
N ALA A 924 69.76 -11.47 1.69
CA ALA A 924 68.59 -11.99 2.37
C ALA A 924 68.98 -13.00 3.46
N LEU A 925 68.34 -12.91 4.62
CA LEU A 925 68.54 -13.85 5.72
C LEU A 925 68.06 -15.24 5.33
N ASP A 926 68.78 -16.30 5.76
CA ASP A 926 68.30 -17.67 5.62
C ASP A 926 66.94 -17.85 6.32
N LYS A 927 66.83 -17.27 7.52
CA LYS A 927 65.62 -17.25 8.36
C LYS A 927 65.48 -15.92 9.10
N ALA A 928 64.26 -15.40 9.19
CA ALA A 928 63.94 -14.24 10.01
C ALA A 928 63.93 -14.59 11.52
N PRO A 929 64.21 -13.63 12.42
CA PRO A 929 64.32 -13.91 13.85
C PRO A 929 62.96 -13.94 14.55
N TYR A 930 62.33 -15.12 14.61
CA TYR A 930 61.15 -15.36 15.47
C TYR A 930 61.58 -15.57 16.92
N LEU A 931 60.75 -15.12 17.87
CA LEU A 931 61.08 -15.09 19.29
C LEU A 931 60.35 -16.18 20.07
N GLU A 932 61.04 -16.72 21.08
CA GLU A 932 60.46 -17.68 22.03
C GLU A 932 60.28 -17.08 23.42
N ALA A 933 61.20 -16.22 23.87
CA ALA A 933 61.14 -15.62 25.20
C ALA A 933 60.14 -14.45 25.23
N ALA A 934 59.27 -14.44 26.25
CA ALA A 934 58.26 -13.38 26.42
C ALA A 934 58.86 -12.01 26.77
N ASP A 935 60.08 -11.98 27.29
CA ASP A 935 60.81 -10.76 27.63
C ASP A 935 61.68 -10.22 26.48
N GLU A 936 61.50 -10.72 25.25
CA GLU A 936 62.17 -10.25 24.04
C GLU A 936 61.22 -9.57 23.04
N VAL A 937 61.79 -8.66 22.23
CA VAL A 937 61.10 -7.97 21.14
C VAL A 937 62.01 -7.86 19.92
N ALA A 938 61.44 -8.07 18.74
CA ALA A 938 62.12 -7.93 17.45
C ALA A 938 61.56 -6.71 16.73
N ILE A 939 62.43 -5.75 16.41
CA ILE A 939 62.10 -4.55 15.66
C ILE A 939 62.48 -4.79 14.20
N GLN A 940 61.49 -4.95 13.33
CA GLN A 940 61.69 -5.04 11.88
C GLN A 940 61.77 -3.64 11.29
N ILE A 941 62.90 -3.30 10.67
CA ILE A 941 63.17 -1.97 10.11
C ILE A 941 63.47 -2.08 8.62
N THR A 942 62.82 -1.25 7.81
CA THR A 942 63.00 -1.20 6.35
C THR A 942 63.17 0.23 5.85
N GLY A 943 63.44 0.41 4.55
CA GLY A 943 63.61 1.74 3.95
C GLY A 943 64.82 2.51 4.46
N ASP A 944 64.80 3.83 4.31
CA ASP A 944 65.94 4.71 4.61
C ASP A 944 66.27 4.75 6.11
N ALA A 945 65.26 4.63 6.97
CA ALA A 945 65.43 4.57 8.42
C ALA A 945 66.30 3.37 8.85
N ALA A 946 66.25 2.26 8.12
CA ALA A 946 67.10 1.11 8.43
C ALA A 946 68.59 1.44 8.24
N ALA A 947 68.97 2.20 7.21
CA ALA A 947 70.36 2.62 6.97
C ALA A 947 70.88 3.48 8.11
N GLU A 948 70.05 4.43 8.53
CA GLU A 948 70.35 5.33 9.63
C GLU A 948 70.51 4.58 10.96
N ILE A 949 69.53 3.75 11.33
CA ILE A 949 69.53 3.02 12.61
C ILE A 949 70.66 2.00 12.67
N ALA A 950 70.96 1.31 11.56
CA ALA A 950 72.06 0.37 11.51
C ALA A 950 73.44 1.02 11.72
N ALA A 951 73.59 2.31 11.39
CA ALA A 951 74.82 3.06 11.66
C ALA A 951 74.91 3.55 13.12
N ALA A 952 73.77 3.67 13.81
CA ALA A 952 73.67 4.22 15.16
C ALA A 952 73.63 3.16 16.27
N LEU A 953 73.34 1.89 15.95
CA LEU A 953 73.04 0.84 16.92
C LEU A 953 73.97 -0.38 16.78
N LYS A 954 74.44 -0.92 17.90
CA LYS A 954 75.19 -2.19 18.00
C LYS A 954 74.64 -3.09 19.11
N VAL A 955 74.98 -4.37 19.06
CA VAL A 955 74.69 -5.33 20.14
C VAL A 955 75.29 -4.81 21.45
N GLY A 956 74.50 -4.88 22.53
CA GLY A 956 74.83 -4.33 23.86
C GLY A 956 74.32 -2.91 24.11
N ASP A 957 73.89 -2.18 23.07
CA ASP A 957 73.23 -0.88 23.26
C ASP A 957 71.80 -1.06 23.83
N THR A 958 71.25 0.02 24.37
CA THR A 958 69.87 0.07 24.87
C THR A 958 68.97 0.74 23.84
N VAL A 959 67.84 0.11 23.52
CA VAL A 959 66.71 0.75 22.85
C VAL A 959 65.60 0.98 23.86
N LYS A 960 64.89 2.10 23.77
CA LYS A 960 63.73 2.36 24.62
C LYS A 960 62.46 2.33 23.79
N LEU A 961 61.45 1.61 24.25
CA LEU A 961 60.18 1.43 23.53
C LEU A 961 59.02 1.99 24.34
N LYS A 962 58.07 2.65 23.68
CA LYS A 962 56.89 3.23 24.30
C LYS A 962 55.66 3.04 23.42
N ALA A 963 54.58 2.57 24.02
CA ALA A 963 53.26 2.45 23.42
C ALA A 963 52.29 3.42 24.11
N ASP A 964 51.80 4.43 23.40
CA ASP A 964 50.77 5.34 23.90
C ASP A 964 49.43 5.07 23.21
N VAL A 965 48.36 4.97 24.00
CA VAL A 965 46.98 4.89 23.52
C VAL A 965 46.14 5.94 24.23
N THR A 966 45.58 6.91 23.50
CA THR A 966 44.57 7.80 24.07
C THR A 966 43.21 7.12 24.02
N VAL A 967 42.36 7.32 25.03
CA VAL A 967 40.94 6.94 25.01
C VAL A 967 40.12 8.19 25.31
N ASP A 968 39.30 8.63 24.33
CA ASP A 968 38.63 9.93 24.32
C ASP A 968 39.57 11.11 24.68
N GLY A 969 40.79 11.04 24.14
CA GLY A 969 41.84 12.04 24.35
C GLY A 969 42.58 11.94 25.69
N GLN A 970 42.23 10.99 26.57
CA GLN A 970 42.91 10.77 27.84
C GLN A 970 43.97 9.67 27.74
N THR A 971 45.12 9.89 28.39
CA THR A 971 46.21 8.90 28.49
C THR A 971 46.29 8.38 29.92
N LYS A 972 45.80 7.15 30.14
CA LYS A 972 45.86 6.43 31.42
C LYS A 972 46.51 5.07 31.21
N PRO A 973 47.33 4.54 32.14
CA PRO A 973 47.85 3.17 32.04
C PRO A 973 46.72 2.16 31.81
N ILE A 974 46.87 1.35 30.76
CA ILE A 974 45.84 0.39 30.34
C ILE A 974 46.18 -0.97 30.92
N TYR A 975 45.20 -1.63 31.53
CA TYR A 975 45.33 -3.01 31.98
C TYR A 975 44.87 -3.99 30.91
N THR A 976 43.67 -3.83 30.36
CA THR A 976 43.24 -4.63 29.20
C THR A 976 42.38 -3.82 28.26
N GLN A 977 42.42 -4.15 26.96
CA GLN A 977 41.61 -3.48 25.95
C GLN A 977 41.29 -4.43 24.80
N ASN A 978 40.03 -4.39 24.36
CA ASN A 978 39.60 -5.01 23.11
C ASN A 978 38.91 -3.98 22.23
N SER A 979 39.23 -4.04 20.94
CA SER A 979 38.57 -3.19 19.95
C SER A 979 37.13 -3.59 19.72
N THR A 980 36.28 -2.58 19.59
CA THR A 980 34.86 -2.71 19.33
C THR A 980 34.52 -2.01 18.02
N MET A 981 33.27 -2.10 17.58
CA MET A 981 32.83 -1.42 16.36
C MET A 981 32.25 -0.05 16.68
N PHE A 982 31.03 0.02 17.19
CA PHE A 982 30.29 1.26 17.41
C PHE A 982 29.92 1.50 18.87
N GLN A 983 29.74 2.77 19.23
CA GLN A 983 29.16 3.22 20.49
C GLN A 983 27.72 3.69 20.28
N PHE A 984 26.74 2.98 20.86
CA PHE A 984 25.31 3.26 20.67
C PHE A 984 24.66 4.00 21.83
N LEU A 985 25.32 4.04 22.99
CA LEU A 985 24.95 4.88 24.12
C LEU A 985 26.19 5.69 24.49
N LYS A 986 26.04 7.02 24.52
CA LYS A 986 27.09 7.93 24.91
C LYS A 986 26.53 8.99 25.85
N ASP A 987 27.20 9.23 26.96
CA ASP A 987 26.80 10.24 27.94
C ASP A 987 25.35 10.08 28.43
N GLY A 988 24.90 8.84 28.60
CA GLY A 988 23.53 8.47 28.97
C GLY A 988 22.49 8.71 27.88
N LYS A 989 22.91 9.00 26.65
CA LYS A 989 22.03 9.31 25.51
C LYS A 989 22.20 8.33 24.37
N ASP A 990 21.09 8.04 23.71
CA ASP A 990 21.08 7.28 22.46
C ASP A 990 21.95 7.96 21.40
N ASN A 991 22.90 7.20 20.84
CA ASN A 991 23.85 7.64 19.83
C ASN A 991 23.70 6.86 18.51
N THR A 992 22.61 6.12 18.33
CA THR A 992 22.37 5.26 17.16
C THR A 992 22.06 6.03 15.88
N ALA A 993 21.56 7.26 15.99
CA ALA A 993 21.34 8.17 14.86
C ALA A 993 22.62 8.55 14.11
N SER A 994 23.80 8.23 14.66
CA SER A 994 25.09 8.38 13.98
C SER A 994 25.32 7.34 12.87
N LEU A 995 24.51 6.28 12.82
CA LEU A 995 24.52 5.27 11.76
C LEU A 995 23.68 5.71 10.55
N ALA A 996 24.07 5.24 9.37
CA ALA A 996 23.20 5.31 8.19
C ALA A 996 21.90 4.52 8.42
N GLU A 997 20.78 5.02 7.92
CA GLU A 997 19.46 4.40 8.08
C GLU A 997 19.42 2.96 7.52
N ASP A 998 20.12 2.72 6.42
CA ASP A 998 20.25 1.42 5.75
C ASP A 998 21.32 0.50 6.37
N SER A 999 22.00 0.94 7.44
CA SER A 999 22.98 0.11 8.14
C SER A 999 22.36 -1.22 8.55
N SER A 1000 23.10 -2.32 8.39
CA SER A 1000 22.66 -3.65 8.87
C SER A 1000 22.37 -3.66 10.37
N ASN A 1001 22.99 -2.76 11.14
CA ASN A 1001 22.71 -2.58 12.57
C ASN A 1001 21.31 -2.01 12.85
N ASN A 1002 20.73 -1.25 11.92
CA ASN A 1002 19.39 -0.67 12.04
C ASN A 1002 18.32 -1.53 11.37
N THR A 1003 18.70 -2.28 10.32
CA THR A 1003 17.75 -3.01 9.49
C THR A 1003 17.60 -4.48 9.86
N LYS A 1004 18.62 -5.12 10.46
CA LYS A 1004 18.61 -6.55 10.78
C LYS A 1004 18.65 -6.82 12.27
N PHE A 1005 17.85 -7.79 12.72
CA PHE A 1005 18.02 -8.40 14.03
C PHE A 1005 19.18 -9.40 13.95
N ASP A 1006 20.12 -9.31 14.88
CA ASP A 1006 21.31 -10.16 14.88
C ASP A 1006 21.70 -10.57 16.30
N PRO A 1007 22.30 -11.76 16.53
CA PRO A 1007 22.90 -12.09 17.82
C PRO A 1007 24.01 -11.08 18.11
N ILE A 1008 24.07 -10.58 19.35
CA ILE A 1008 24.98 -9.50 19.74
C ILE A 1008 25.69 -9.81 21.04
N THR A 1009 26.96 -9.44 21.11
CA THR A 1009 27.67 -9.18 22.38
C THR A 1009 28.04 -7.70 22.48
N PHE A 1010 27.85 -7.08 23.65
CA PHE A 1010 28.27 -5.69 23.89
C PHE A 1010 28.70 -5.46 25.35
N ALA A 1011 29.48 -4.40 25.55
CA ALA A 1011 29.87 -3.89 26.86
C ALA A 1011 29.15 -2.57 27.15
N ALA A 1012 28.68 -2.43 28.37
CA ALA A 1012 28.13 -1.18 28.89
C ALA A 1012 28.77 -0.86 30.25
N ILE A 1013 28.93 0.42 30.57
CA ILE A 1013 29.56 0.88 31.81
C ILE A 1013 28.71 1.94 32.50
N ASP A 1014 28.82 2.03 33.82
CA ASP A 1014 28.22 3.12 34.58
C ASP A 1014 29.02 4.43 34.38
N GLN A 1015 28.47 5.55 34.87
CA GLN A 1015 29.10 6.86 34.71
C GLN A 1015 30.49 6.95 35.37
N ALA A 1016 30.71 6.22 36.46
CA ALA A 1016 32.00 6.17 37.14
C ALA A 1016 33.02 5.26 36.44
N GLY A 1017 32.58 4.41 35.51
CA GLY A 1017 33.39 3.37 34.89
C GLY A 1017 33.80 2.28 35.88
N THR A 1018 33.14 2.14 37.02
CA THR A 1018 33.46 1.14 38.06
C THR A 1018 32.58 -0.08 37.99
N LYS A 1019 31.47 -0.01 37.26
CA LYS A 1019 30.56 -1.13 37.02
C LYS A 1019 30.48 -1.42 35.53
N VAL A 1020 30.56 -2.69 35.17
CA VAL A 1020 30.51 -3.17 33.78
C VAL A 1020 29.38 -4.18 33.64
N TRP A 1021 28.66 -4.09 32.53
CA TRP A 1021 27.75 -5.13 32.05
C TRP A 1021 28.28 -5.66 30.73
N PHE A 1022 28.58 -6.95 30.69
CA PHE A 1022 28.69 -7.67 29.43
C PHE A 1022 27.35 -8.32 29.14
N VAL A 1023 26.77 -7.97 27.99
CA VAL A 1023 25.47 -8.43 27.56
C VAL A 1023 25.64 -9.26 26.30
N GLU A 1024 25.09 -10.46 26.33
CA GLU A 1024 24.95 -11.33 25.17
C GLU A 1024 23.46 -11.54 24.91
N VAL A 1025 23.06 -11.47 23.63
CA VAL A 1025 21.69 -11.74 23.19
C VAL A 1025 21.72 -12.71 22.04
N ASP A 1026 21.09 -13.87 22.26
CA ASP A 1026 20.87 -14.88 21.25
C ASP A 1026 20.13 -14.30 20.03
N GLY A 1027 20.35 -14.85 18.84
CA GLY A 1027 19.62 -14.42 17.65
C GLY A 1027 19.58 -15.47 16.56
N ARG A 1028 18.76 -15.21 15.52
CA ARG A 1028 18.53 -16.15 14.40
C ARG A 1028 17.98 -17.52 14.83
N GLN A 1029 17.26 -17.59 15.96
CA GLN A 1029 16.73 -18.83 16.49
C GLN A 1029 15.21 -18.93 16.32
N ILE A 1030 14.79 -19.98 15.61
CA ILE A 1030 13.40 -20.34 15.40
C ILE A 1030 13.22 -21.77 15.90
N ASP A 1031 12.24 -22.00 16.78
CA ASP A 1031 11.74 -23.34 17.02
C ASP A 1031 10.88 -23.75 15.82
N LEU A 1032 11.47 -24.54 14.92
CA LEU A 1032 10.80 -25.03 13.71
C LEU A 1032 9.62 -25.95 14.01
N SER A 1033 9.61 -26.62 15.17
CA SER A 1033 8.55 -27.56 15.55
C SER A 1033 7.30 -26.85 16.07
N ALA A 1034 7.50 -25.80 16.85
CA ALA A 1034 6.43 -24.93 17.34
C ALA A 1034 6.08 -23.81 16.35
N GLY A 1035 6.94 -23.57 15.36
CA GLY A 1035 6.81 -22.45 14.44
C GLY A 1035 6.76 -21.14 15.22
N VAL A 1036 7.73 -20.92 16.12
CA VAL A 1036 7.88 -19.66 16.87
C VAL A 1036 9.32 -19.18 16.92
N TRP A 1037 9.53 -17.87 16.82
CA TRP A 1037 10.83 -17.28 17.16
C TRP A 1037 11.11 -17.50 18.65
N THR A 1038 12.33 -17.94 18.96
CA THR A 1038 12.80 -18.12 20.35
C THR A 1038 13.78 -17.02 20.74
N SER A 1039 14.61 -16.56 19.80
CA SER A 1039 15.37 -15.31 19.93
C SER A 1039 15.75 -14.74 18.58
N MET A 1040 15.43 -13.48 18.32
CA MET A 1040 15.72 -12.83 17.02
C MET A 1040 17.10 -12.16 17.00
N GLY A 1041 17.58 -11.68 18.15
CA GLY A 1041 18.73 -10.77 18.23
C GLY A 1041 18.30 -9.30 18.31
N LEU A 1042 19.27 -8.38 18.35
CA LEU A 1042 19.01 -6.94 18.55
C LEU A 1042 19.42 -6.08 17.35
N LYS A 1043 18.70 -4.96 17.18
CA LYS A 1043 19.09 -3.78 16.41
C LYS A 1043 19.82 -2.76 17.30
N ALA A 1044 20.47 -1.76 16.68
CA ALA A 1044 21.26 -0.74 17.39
C ALA A 1044 20.46 0.02 18.46
N TYR A 1045 19.27 0.51 18.11
CA TYR A 1045 18.42 1.24 19.07
C TYR A 1045 17.97 0.36 20.23
N GLU A 1046 17.76 -0.94 20.00
CA GLU A 1046 17.44 -1.87 21.09
C GLU A 1046 18.64 -2.06 22.02
N MET A 1047 19.88 -2.14 21.50
CA MET A 1047 21.08 -2.21 22.33
C MET A 1047 21.24 -0.98 23.23
N ALA A 1048 21.05 0.23 22.67
CA ALA A 1048 21.12 1.47 23.43
C ALA A 1048 20.08 1.52 24.56
N GLN A 1049 18.84 1.11 24.26
CA GLN A 1049 17.76 1.05 25.24
C GLN A 1049 17.98 0.00 26.32
N VAL A 1050 18.47 -1.19 25.96
CA VAL A 1050 18.85 -2.23 26.93
C VAL A 1050 19.95 -1.72 27.86
N ALA A 1051 21.02 -1.13 27.31
CA ALA A 1051 22.11 -0.57 28.10
C ALA A 1051 21.61 0.53 29.06
N SER A 1052 20.77 1.45 28.58
CA SER A 1052 20.17 2.51 29.41
C SER A 1052 19.33 1.93 30.55
N ARG A 1053 18.52 0.89 30.29
CA ARG A 1053 17.69 0.22 31.32
C ARG A 1053 18.49 -0.57 32.34
N LEU A 1054 19.68 -1.04 32.00
CA LEU A 1054 20.63 -1.63 32.96
C LEU A 1054 21.31 -0.56 33.84
N GLY A 1055 21.15 0.73 33.51
CA GLY A 1055 21.76 1.85 34.23
C GLY A 1055 23.10 2.29 33.67
N ALA A 1056 23.43 1.90 32.42
CA ALA A 1056 24.68 2.31 31.79
C ALA A 1056 24.67 3.78 31.36
N TYR A 1057 25.86 4.37 31.35
CA TYR A 1057 26.14 5.72 30.87
C TYR A 1057 26.77 5.68 29.46
N ASP A 1058 27.67 4.73 29.21
CA ASP A 1058 28.25 4.48 27.89
C ASP A 1058 28.14 2.99 27.51
N MET A 1059 28.02 2.68 26.22
CA MET A 1059 28.11 1.30 25.72
C MET A 1059 28.79 1.20 24.36
N THR A 1060 29.51 0.11 24.13
CA THR A 1060 30.12 -0.22 22.83
C THR A 1060 29.91 -1.68 22.42
N ARG A 1061 29.76 -1.93 21.11
CA ARG A 1061 29.41 -3.24 20.55
C ARG A 1061 30.65 -4.08 20.18
N PHE A 1062 30.70 -5.32 20.65
CA PHE A 1062 31.66 -6.36 20.24
C PHE A 1062 31.19 -7.10 18.98
N ASP A 1063 31.99 -8.06 18.51
CA ASP A 1063 31.60 -8.93 17.40
C ASP A 1063 30.30 -9.67 17.73
N GLY A 1064 29.47 -9.85 16.70
CA GLY A 1064 28.13 -10.44 16.82
C GLY A 1064 27.94 -11.63 15.90
N GLY A 1065 26.69 -11.91 15.53
CA GLY A 1065 26.36 -13.07 14.72
C GLY A 1065 26.75 -14.37 15.43
N GLY A 1066 27.27 -15.34 14.68
CA GLY A 1066 27.73 -16.62 15.24
C GLY A 1066 28.94 -16.53 16.18
N SER A 1067 29.59 -15.37 16.28
CA SER A 1067 30.64 -15.14 17.27
C SER A 1067 30.06 -14.92 18.68
N SER A 1068 28.80 -14.48 18.80
CA SER A 1068 28.17 -14.09 20.07
C SER A 1068 28.07 -15.28 21.01
N THR A 1069 28.88 -15.26 22.06
CA THR A 1069 28.99 -16.35 23.02
C THR A 1069 29.28 -15.80 24.41
N MET A 1070 28.66 -16.42 25.41
CA MET A 1070 28.96 -16.21 26.82
C MET A 1070 29.12 -17.56 27.49
N TRP A 1071 30.17 -17.68 28.31
CA TRP A 1071 30.53 -18.90 29.03
C TRP A 1071 30.55 -18.63 30.53
N ALA A 1072 30.14 -19.60 31.34
CA ALA A 1072 30.24 -19.51 32.80
C ALA A 1072 30.60 -20.86 33.42
N TYR A 1073 31.36 -20.79 34.51
CA TYR A 1073 31.64 -21.93 35.37
C TYR A 1073 30.61 -21.97 36.50
N THR A 1074 29.69 -22.92 36.44
CA THR A 1074 28.62 -23.08 37.42
C THR A 1074 28.52 -24.52 37.88
N ASP A 1075 28.28 -24.72 39.17
CA ASP A 1075 28.02 -26.03 39.77
C ASP A 1075 29.07 -27.11 39.44
N GLY A 1076 30.35 -26.70 39.33
CA GLY A 1076 31.49 -27.59 39.08
C GLY A 1076 31.78 -27.84 37.60
N THR A 1077 31.03 -27.26 36.68
CA THR A 1077 31.20 -27.44 35.23
C THR A 1077 31.19 -26.11 34.48
N GLY A 1078 32.01 -26.01 33.44
CA GLY A 1078 32.03 -24.86 32.53
C GLY A 1078 31.18 -25.13 31.30
N ALA A 1079 30.32 -24.19 30.92
CA ALA A 1079 29.50 -24.31 29.72
C ALA A 1079 29.13 -22.93 29.15
N LEU A 1080 28.72 -22.92 27.88
CA LEU A 1080 28.03 -21.78 27.29
C LEU A 1080 26.68 -21.58 27.98
N VAL A 1081 26.35 -20.32 28.25
CA VAL A 1081 25.06 -19.93 28.86
C VAL A 1081 24.01 -19.57 27.81
N ASN A 1082 24.49 -19.20 26.62
CA ASN A 1082 23.68 -18.83 25.46
C ASN A 1082 23.70 -19.94 24.40
N THR A 1083 22.93 -19.79 23.32
CA THR A 1083 22.88 -20.75 22.21
C THR A 1083 23.51 -20.14 20.96
N PRO A 1084 24.71 -20.59 20.53
CA PRO A 1084 25.37 -20.08 19.33
C PRO A 1084 24.47 -20.15 18.10
N SER A 1085 24.47 -19.10 17.28
CA SER A 1085 23.60 -19.02 16.09
C SER A 1085 24.11 -19.81 14.89
N ASP A 1086 25.37 -20.24 14.92
CA ASP A 1086 26.00 -20.99 13.85
C ASP A 1086 25.56 -22.46 13.91
N GLU A 1087 25.16 -23.02 12.76
CA GLU A 1087 24.68 -24.41 12.67
C GLU A 1087 25.73 -25.45 13.10
N LYS A 1088 27.03 -25.11 12.97
CA LYS A 1088 28.14 -25.97 13.38
C LYS A 1088 28.59 -25.77 14.84
N GLY A 1089 27.80 -25.03 15.63
CA GLY A 1089 28.05 -24.79 17.04
C GLY A 1089 28.92 -23.54 17.29
N GLU A 1090 29.65 -23.55 18.40
CA GLU A 1090 30.43 -22.41 18.87
C GLU A 1090 31.52 -22.00 17.86
N ARG A 1091 31.62 -20.70 17.55
CA ARG A 1091 32.58 -20.18 16.58
C ARG A 1091 33.96 -19.90 17.19
N SER A 1092 34.99 -20.29 16.45
CA SER A 1092 36.38 -19.92 16.70
C SER A 1092 36.67 -18.43 16.38
N CYS A 1093 36.72 -17.58 17.39
CA CYS A 1093 37.07 -16.15 17.28
C CYS A 1093 38.58 -15.89 17.44
N MET A 1094 38.99 -14.63 17.29
CA MET A 1094 40.40 -14.21 17.42
C MET A 1094 40.80 -13.92 18.86
N ASN A 1095 39.89 -13.39 19.66
CA ASN A 1095 40.15 -13.00 21.04
C ASN A 1095 38.86 -12.99 21.86
N TYR A 1096 39.06 -13.06 23.17
CA TYR A 1096 38.01 -13.24 24.16
C TYR A 1096 38.32 -12.42 25.40
N ILE A 1097 37.28 -12.02 26.12
CA ILE A 1097 37.40 -11.45 27.47
C ILE A 1097 36.95 -12.53 28.45
N TYR A 1098 37.69 -12.72 29.53
CA TYR A 1098 37.31 -13.65 30.58
C TYR A 1098 37.60 -13.07 31.97
N ILE A 1099 36.82 -13.55 32.93
CA ILE A 1099 36.88 -13.15 34.32
C ILE A 1099 37.37 -14.34 35.14
N ARG A 1100 38.34 -14.10 36.01
CA ARG A 1100 38.92 -15.11 36.89
C ARG A 1100 38.89 -14.64 38.34
N ALA A 1101 39.01 -15.56 39.30
CA ALA A 1101 39.20 -15.17 40.69
C ALA A 1101 40.59 -14.53 40.89
N ARG A 1102 40.67 -13.45 41.68
CA ARG A 1102 41.96 -12.89 42.12
C ARG A 1102 42.61 -13.85 43.09
N LYS A 1103 43.87 -14.20 42.83
CA LYS A 1103 44.70 -15.01 43.74
C LYS A 1103 45.37 -14.15 44.81
#